data_AF-A0A8B9ITL9-F1
#
_entry.id   AF-A0A8B9ITL9-F1
#
_cell.length_a   1.000
_cell.length_b   1.000
_cell.length_c   1.000
_cell.angle_alpha   90.00
_cell.angle_beta   90.00
_cell.angle_gamma   90.00
#
_symmetry.space_group_name_H-M   'P 1'
#
loop_
_entity.id
_entity.type
_entity.pdbx_description
1 polymer ?
#
loop_
_entity_poly.entity_id
_entity_poly.type
_entity_poly.pdbx_seq_one_letter_code
_entity_poly.pdbx_strand_id
1 'polypeptide(L)'
;MAALPRPLLVLTEAAVMAAVVAAVVVAAAPLGSAEPHVYLSSWAVRVAVGPREAQGLARRHGLLCLGQPYYHFKHRGTRQKALSRHWGWNMRLTKEPKVLWFEQQTVKRCAKRSISVVPTDPWFHKQWYMNNDVNPDLNILTAWSKGYTGLGVVLTILDDGIEKDHPDLSANYDPLASYDFNSNDPDPQPRYTTGEENWHGTRCAGQVAAAANNRICGAGVAYSASVGGVRMLDGPITDMVEAQSLSLHPQHIHIYSASWGPTDDGKTVDGPGLLAAAAFHRGVNKGRGGLGSIFIWASGNGGINYDNCNCDGYTNSIYTLSVGSVLAGGRRPWYSEGCSAILTTAYSSRTTSKVQIVTTDLHHRCTDKHTGTSASAPLAVRSWQWDKGLVHPLLGGICSSVSHYYGYGLLDAGLLVEMAKAWTGTQPQRKCSVKAPHAPWNIGSKLTVSTDVVCSGRAKRIRSLEHVQVQLSLSYSRRGDLVITLTSPLGTKSTLVTVRPYDTSQQGYKDWTFMSTHFWDENPNGTWTLELENKGDAYNTGLLTSFILHLYGTDEDIMEGMGLLPRGPTAPFTHLPSTECGSSLFAHQRSCLSYCPPRYYSRSAGAARTARVCASCHPSCYTCQGAAANNCTACPSAGTFDEFAHSCSSPPGLPSKEGLQGDLLPVLIAMSSCSFCQSGGNEPKPLLGEDSLDLQCRARGTLVLGYQQSLVLKQGTLIAGLQEGACRLCGMQGLRQHNPGQPPLP
;
A
#
# COMPACT_ATOMS: atom_id res chain seq x y z
N MET A 1 -25.52 28.37 71.73
CA MET A 1 -24.77 27.67 72.79
C MET A 1 -24.05 26.52 72.10
N ALA A 2 -22.74 26.65 71.79
CA ALA A 2 -21.60 26.08 72.54
C ALA A 2 -21.79 24.55 72.79
N ALA A 3 -20.91 23.60 72.43
CA ALA A 3 -19.45 23.59 72.35
C ALA A 3 -18.88 22.41 71.51
N LEU A 4 -17.59 22.51 71.15
CA LEU A 4 -16.62 21.48 70.65
C LEU A 4 -16.09 20.58 71.82
N PRO A 5 -15.11 19.63 71.66
CA PRO A 5 -14.94 18.48 70.72
C PRO A 5 -14.29 17.16 71.31
N ARG A 6 -14.28 16.06 70.49
CA ARG A 6 -13.32 14.88 70.36
C ARG A 6 -13.25 13.78 71.47
N PRO A 7 -12.69 12.54 71.23
CA PRO A 7 -11.82 12.00 70.12
C PRO A 7 -12.32 10.66 69.46
N LEU A 8 -12.00 10.26 68.22
CA LEU A 8 -10.73 9.77 67.59
C LEU A 8 -10.26 8.37 68.05
N LEU A 9 -10.86 7.27 67.53
CA LEU A 9 -10.38 5.89 67.72
C LEU A 9 -11.05 4.86 66.77
N VAL A 10 -10.94 4.97 65.43
CA VAL A 10 -11.43 3.89 64.52
C VAL A 10 -10.52 3.64 63.28
N LEU A 11 -9.45 4.40 63.06
CA LEU A 11 -8.68 4.29 61.79
C LEU A 11 -7.47 3.33 61.82
N THR A 12 -7.26 2.55 62.87
CA THR A 12 -6.07 1.67 62.98
C THR A 12 -6.30 0.21 62.62
N GLU A 13 -7.54 -0.29 62.55
CA GLU A 13 -7.78 -1.73 62.27
C GLU A 13 -7.87 -2.06 60.77
N ALA A 14 -8.37 -1.14 59.93
CA ALA A 14 -8.50 -1.39 58.48
C ALA A 14 -7.15 -1.40 57.74
N ALA A 15 -6.16 -0.63 58.21
CA ALA A 15 -4.84 -0.56 57.61
C ALA A 15 -4.00 -1.84 57.89
N VAL A 16 -4.21 -2.49 59.03
CA VAL A 16 -3.50 -3.72 59.41
C VAL A 16 -4.02 -4.93 58.62
N MET A 17 -5.32 -5.00 58.35
CA MET A 17 -5.90 -6.08 57.51
C MET A 17 -5.51 -5.97 56.04
N ALA A 18 -5.38 -4.76 55.48
CA ALA A 18 -4.91 -4.55 54.11
C ALA A 18 -3.43 -4.94 53.92
N ALA A 19 -2.58 -4.73 54.94
CA ALA A 19 -1.17 -5.10 54.91
C ALA A 19 -0.95 -6.63 55.00
N VAL A 20 -1.79 -7.35 55.76
CA VAL A 20 -1.70 -8.81 55.90
C VAL A 20 -2.18 -9.55 54.64
N VAL A 21 -3.22 -9.05 53.96
CA VAL A 21 -3.70 -9.65 52.69
C VAL A 21 -2.71 -9.36 51.54
N ALA A 22 -2.08 -8.18 51.50
CA ALA A 22 -1.01 -7.88 50.55
C ALA A 22 0.24 -8.76 50.77
N ALA A 23 0.58 -9.09 52.02
CA ALA A 23 1.71 -9.96 52.34
C ALA A 23 1.48 -11.43 51.95
N VAL A 24 0.24 -11.92 52.00
CA VAL A 24 -0.10 -13.31 51.63
C VAL A 24 -0.23 -13.50 50.11
N VAL A 25 -0.67 -12.48 49.36
CA VAL A 25 -0.78 -12.57 47.89
C VAL A 25 0.57 -12.42 47.17
N VAL A 26 1.54 -11.72 47.77
CA VAL A 26 2.92 -11.63 47.22
C VAL A 26 3.72 -12.94 47.41
N ALA A 27 3.31 -13.82 48.32
CA ALA A 27 3.98 -15.10 48.55
C ALA A 27 3.58 -16.24 47.57
N ALA A 28 2.63 -16.00 46.65
CA ALA A 28 2.16 -16.99 45.68
C ALA A 28 2.40 -16.61 44.21
N ALA A 29 3.36 -15.72 43.94
CA ALA A 29 3.97 -15.67 42.63
C ALA A 29 4.79 -16.97 42.44
N PRO A 30 4.70 -17.69 41.32
CA PRO A 30 5.67 -18.73 41.04
C PRO A 30 7.03 -18.03 40.97
N LEU A 31 7.86 -18.21 42.01
CA LEU A 31 9.29 -18.02 41.91
C LEU A 31 9.70 -18.79 40.66
N GLY A 32 10.01 -18.06 39.58
CA GLY A 32 10.57 -18.66 38.39
C GLY A 32 11.75 -19.49 38.86
N SER A 33 11.61 -20.80 38.81
CA SER A 33 12.73 -21.67 39.11
C SER A 33 13.80 -21.31 38.10
N ALA A 34 14.91 -20.75 38.57
CA ALA A 34 16.09 -20.64 37.74
C ALA A 34 16.46 -22.08 37.36
N GLU A 35 16.12 -22.48 36.14
CA GLU A 35 16.45 -23.81 35.64
C GLU A 35 17.96 -24.04 35.81
N PRO A 36 18.39 -25.24 36.24
CA PRO A 36 19.77 -25.49 36.61
C PRO A 36 20.73 -25.30 35.42
N HIS A 37 21.82 -24.55 35.64
CA HIS A 37 22.89 -24.40 34.66
C HIS A 37 23.48 -25.78 34.31
N VAL A 38 23.44 -26.14 33.02
CA VAL A 38 24.07 -27.37 32.52
C VAL A 38 25.51 -27.08 32.13
N TYR A 39 26.45 -27.56 32.94
CA TYR A 39 27.89 -27.44 32.73
C TYR A 39 28.41 -28.49 31.74
N LEU A 40 29.35 -28.09 30.88
CA LEU A 40 30.03 -28.95 29.90
C LEU A 40 31.43 -29.33 30.37
N SER A 41 31.97 -30.42 29.83
CA SER A 41 33.38 -30.84 30.00
C SER A 41 34.36 -30.03 29.14
N SER A 42 34.15 -28.73 29.07
CA SER A 42 34.98 -27.78 28.34
C SER A 42 35.10 -26.44 29.06
N TRP A 43 36.25 -25.79 28.93
CA TRP A 43 36.61 -24.54 29.59
C TRP A 43 37.11 -23.53 28.56
N ALA A 44 36.71 -22.27 28.72
CA ALA A 44 37.42 -21.16 28.10
C ALA A 44 38.54 -20.74 29.05
N VAL A 45 39.78 -20.66 28.56
CA VAL A 45 40.97 -20.40 29.37
C VAL A 45 41.78 -19.28 28.74
N ARG A 46 42.13 -18.27 29.54
CA ARG A 46 43.07 -17.21 29.18
C ARG A 46 44.42 -17.54 29.81
N VAL A 47 45.45 -17.65 28.99
CA VAL A 47 46.83 -17.96 29.42
C VAL A 47 47.69 -16.72 29.18
N ALA A 48 48.66 -16.46 30.08
CA ALA A 48 49.50 -15.25 30.03
C ALA A 48 50.47 -15.21 28.83
N VAL A 49 50.78 -16.36 28.25
CA VAL A 49 51.80 -16.53 27.21
C VAL A 49 51.20 -17.35 26.05
N GLY A 50 51.63 -17.06 24.83
CA GLY A 50 50.97 -17.41 23.56
C GLY A 50 50.64 -18.90 23.26
N PRO A 51 50.20 -19.22 22.03
CA PRO A 51 49.49 -20.47 21.70
C PRO A 51 50.24 -21.78 22.01
N ARG A 52 51.58 -21.78 21.94
CA ARG A 52 52.41 -22.95 22.28
C ARG A 52 52.27 -23.35 23.76
N GLU A 53 52.14 -22.37 24.64
CA GLU A 53 52.06 -22.59 26.07
C GLU A 53 50.67 -23.06 26.50
N ALA A 54 49.62 -22.51 25.87
CA ALA A 54 48.25 -23.00 26.05
C ALA A 54 48.09 -24.45 25.57
N GLN A 55 48.71 -24.83 24.45
CA GLN A 55 48.72 -26.22 23.99
C GLN A 55 49.50 -27.14 24.93
N GLY A 56 50.67 -26.71 25.41
CA GLY A 56 51.46 -27.46 26.39
C GLY A 56 50.70 -27.64 27.71
N LEU A 57 50.02 -26.58 28.16
CA LEU A 57 49.16 -26.62 29.34
C LEU A 57 47.99 -27.59 29.18
N ALA A 58 47.27 -27.52 28.06
CA ALA A 58 46.18 -28.45 27.78
C ALA A 58 46.69 -29.90 27.78
N ARG A 59 47.83 -30.19 27.14
CA ARG A 59 48.42 -31.54 27.09
C ARG A 59 48.83 -32.06 28.47
N ARG A 60 49.49 -31.25 29.31
CA ARG A 60 49.87 -31.62 30.69
C ARG A 60 48.67 -32.03 31.53
N HIS A 61 47.53 -31.38 31.28
CA HIS A 61 46.27 -31.65 31.95
C HIS A 61 45.37 -32.62 31.16
N GLY A 62 45.86 -33.30 30.11
CA GLY A 62 45.07 -34.28 29.34
C GLY A 62 43.87 -33.68 28.58
N LEU A 63 43.87 -32.37 28.33
CA LEU A 63 42.84 -31.61 27.63
C LEU A 63 43.26 -31.31 26.17
N LEU A 64 42.27 -31.17 25.30
CA LEU A 64 42.41 -30.69 23.92
C LEU A 64 42.27 -29.17 23.87
N CYS A 65 43.18 -28.48 23.20
CA CYS A 65 43.05 -27.05 22.90
C CYS A 65 42.43 -26.89 21.50
N LEU A 66 41.23 -26.30 21.40
CA LEU A 66 40.42 -26.28 20.16
C LEU A 66 40.36 -24.93 19.41
N GLY A 67 40.79 -23.80 19.99
CA GLY A 67 40.76 -22.51 19.27
C GLY A 67 41.10 -21.27 20.12
N GLN A 68 41.23 -20.10 19.49
CA GLN A 68 41.52 -18.75 20.03
C GLN A 68 40.32 -17.79 19.79
N PRO A 69 40.22 -16.57 20.41
CA PRO A 69 41.21 -15.82 21.22
C PRO A 69 41.27 -16.23 22.70
N TYR A 70 40.22 -16.84 23.25
CA TYR A 70 40.26 -17.55 24.53
C TYR A 70 40.45 -19.04 24.23
N TYR A 71 41.45 -19.68 24.83
CA TYR A 71 41.78 -21.06 24.52
C TYR A 71 40.68 -22.00 25.01
N HIS A 72 40.03 -22.70 24.09
CA HIS A 72 38.99 -23.65 24.44
C HIS A 72 39.61 -25.00 24.81
N PHE A 73 39.63 -25.35 26.09
CA PHE A 73 40.13 -26.62 26.60
C PHE A 73 38.98 -27.62 26.75
N LYS A 74 39.13 -28.83 26.18
CA LYS A 74 38.07 -29.86 26.19
C LYS A 74 38.63 -31.21 26.62
N HIS A 75 37.93 -31.92 27.49
CA HIS A 75 38.33 -33.26 27.91
C HIS A 75 38.13 -34.32 26.80
N ARG A 76 39.07 -35.25 26.64
CA ARG A 76 38.94 -36.38 25.69
C ARG A 76 38.05 -37.48 26.30
N GLY A 77 36.74 -37.35 26.08
CA GLY A 77 35.73 -38.35 26.43
C GLY A 77 34.33 -37.82 26.13
N THR A 78 33.51 -38.59 25.41
CA THR A 78 32.23 -38.12 24.84
C THR A 78 31.13 -37.96 25.91
N ARG A 79 30.50 -36.77 25.90
CA ARG A 79 29.38 -36.23 26.73
C ARG A 79 29.44 -36.47 28.25
N GLN A 80 29.82 -35.42 29.00
CA GLN A 80 29.33 -35.22 30.37
C GLN A 80 28.72 -33.83 30.50
N LYS A 81 27.38 -33.78 30.48
CA LYS A 81 26.58 -32.65 30.94
C LYS A 81 26.39 -32.82 32.44
N ALA A 82 26.69 -31.81 33.24
CA ALA A 82 26.54 -31.87 34.70
C ALA A 82 25.67 -30.71 35.21
N LEU A 83 24.91 -30.95 36.28
CA LEU A 83 24.12 -29.91 36.95
C LEU A 83 24.96 -29.10 37.95
N SER A 84 26.20 -29.51 38.17
CA SER A 84 27.17 -28.85 39.07
C SER A 84 28.51 -28.63 38.37
N ARG A 85 29.26 -27.63 38.86
CA ARG A 85 30.60 -27.30 38.36
C ARG A 85 31.56 -28.47 38.60
N HIS A 86 32.46 -28.70 37.66
CA HIS A 86 33.45 -29.76 37.78
C HIS A 86 34.55 -29.36 38.76
N TRP A 87 34.42 -29.81 40.01
CA TRP A 87 35.30 -29.43 41.12
C TRP A 87 36.79 -29.71 40.86
N GLY A 88 37.14 -30.93 40.42
CA GLY A 88 38.55 -31.34 40.26
C GLY A 88 39.34 -30.52 39.23
N TRP A 89 38.78 -30.25 38.05
CA TRP A 89 39.42 -29.44 37.01
C TRP A 89 39.45 -27.95 37.34
N ASN A 90 38.39 -27.41 37.97
CA ASN A 90 38.42 -26.03 38.43
C ASN A 90 39.56 -25.82 39.44
N MET A 91 39.73 -26.73 40.41
CA MET A 91 40.86 -26.67 41.34
C MET A 91 42.23 -26.77 40.65
N ARG A 92 42.38 -27.63 39.63
CA ARG A 92 43.64 -27.76 38.87
C ARG A 92 43.97 -26.50 38.06
N LEU A 93 42.99 -25.89 37.40
CA LEU A 93 43.18 -24.67 36.62
C LEU A 93 43.39 -23.44 37.52
N THR A 94 42.74 -23.37 38.69
CA THR A 94 43.00 -22.31 39.70
C THR A 94 44.43 -22.35 40.23
N LYS A 95 45.00 -23.55 40.39
CA LYS A 95 46.37 -23.72 40.88
C LYS A 95 47.46 -23.54 39.82
N GLU A 96 47.09 -23.36 38.54
CA GLU A 96 48.07 -23.16 37.48
C GLU A 96 48.49 -21.67 37.39
N PRO A 97 49.76 -21.32 37.67
CA PRO A 97 50.20 -19.93 37.74
C PRO A 97 50.13 -19.19 36.39
N LYS A 98 50.02 -19.94 35.29
CA LYS A 98 49.99 -19.42 33.92
C LYS A 98 48.58 -19.16 33.40
N VAL A 99 47.55 -19.63 34.12
CA VAL A 99 46.14 -19.38 33.79
C VAL A 99 45.72 -18.06 34.44
N LEU A 100 45.50 -17.04 33.62
CA LEU A 100 45.01 -15.74 34.08
C LEU A 100 43.53 -15.77 34.44
N TRP A 101 42.75 -16.57 33.70
CA TRP A 101 41.32 -16.70 33.89
C TRP A 101 40.82 -17.99 33.24
N PHE A 102 39.79 -18.59 33.83
CA PHE A 102 39.09 -19.68 33.17
C PHE A 102 37.61 -19.70 33.57
N GLU A 103 36.77 -20.20 32.66
CA GLU A 103 35.35 -20.42 32.91
C GLU A 103 34.89 -21.73 32.28
N GLN A 104 34.27 -22.59 33.10
CA GLN A 104 33.63 -23.80 32.61
C GLN A 104 32.40 -23.45 31.79
N GLN A 105 32.34 -23.94 30.56
CA GLN A 105 31.30 -23.58 29.61
C GLN A 105 29.97 -24.21 30.04
N THR A 106 28.92 -23.39 30.08
CA THR A 106 27.55 -23.85 30.28
C THR A 106 26.81 -23.86 28.96
N VAL A 107 25.86 -24.78 28.81
CA VAL A 107 24.92 -24.76 27.69
C VAL A 107 24.07 -23.50 27.79
N LYS A 108 24.25 -22.57 26.86
CA LYS A 108 23.32 -21.46 26.67
C LYS A 108 22.15 -21.93 25.80
N ARG A 109 20.92 -21.69 26.23
CA ARG A 109 19.75 -21.83 25.36
C ARG A 109 19.69 -20.60 24.46
N CYS A 110 20.02 -20.79 23.18
CA CYS A 110 19.76 -19.80 22.14
C CYS A 110 18.65 -20.35 21.24
N ALA A 111 17.48 -19.73 21.27
CA ALA A 111 16.46 -19.97 20.24
C ALA A 111 16.81 -19.13 19.00
N LYS A 112 16.62 -19.68 17.80
CA LYS A 112 16.55 -18.84 16.59
C LYS A 112 15.40 -17.86 16.80
N ARG A 113 15.62 -16.55 16.59
CA ARG A 113 14.53 -15.58 16.45
C ARG A 113 13.78 -15.90 15.15
N SER A 114 12.90 -16.89 15.16
CA SER A 114 11.90 -17.00 14.10
C SER A 114 10.76 -16.07 14.50
N ILE A 115 10.56 -14.99 13.75
CA ILE A 115 9.24 -14.37 13.70
C ILE A 115 8.29 -15.48 13.27
N SER A 116 7.38 -15.89 14.14
CA SER A 116 6.26 -16.73 13.72
C SER A 116 5.40 -15.84 12.82
N VAL A 117 5.68 -15.86 11.51
CA VAL A 117 4.90 -15.11 10.51
C VAL A 117 3.48 -15.68 10.43
N VAL A 118 3.33 -16.97 10.78
CA VAL A 118 2.06 -17.68 10.83
C VAL A 118 1.33 -17.32 12.14
N PRO A 119 0.09 -16.79 12.05
CA PRO A 119 -0.76 -16.53 13.21
C PRO A 119 -1.08 -17.79 14.02
N THR A 120 -1.24 -17.64 15.33
CA THR A 120 -1.54 -18.77 16.25
C THR A 120 -3.04 -19.11 16.35
N ASP A 121 -3.88 -18.45 15.56
CA ASP A 121 -5.33 -18.50 15.66
C ASP A 121 -5.89 -19.86 15.20
N PRO A 122 -6.94 -20.38 15.88
CA PRO A 122 -7.34 -21.78 15.76
C PRO A 122 -7.81 -22.15 14.36
N TRP A 123 -8.36 -21.22 13.57
CA TRP A 123 -8.87 -21.45 12.22
C TRP A 123 -7.94 -20.90 11.13
N PHE A 124 -6.76 -20.35 11.48
CA PHE A 124 -5.80 -19.89 10.46
C PHE A 124 -5.37 -21.02 9.52
N HIS A 125 -5.24 -22.25 10.04
CA HIS A 125 -4.96 -23.44 9.22
C HIS A 125 -6.07 -23.78 8.21
N LYS A 126 -7.30 -23.25 8.39
CA LYS A 126 -8.39 -23.38 7.42
C LYS A 126 -8.39 -22.25 6.38
N GLN A 127 -7.65 -21.16 6.60
CA GLN A 127 -7.51 -20.04 5.68
C GLN A 127 -6.51 -20.39 4.56
N TRP A 128 -6.88 -21.39 3.77
CA TRP A 128 -6.11 -22.00 2.67
C TRP A 128 -5.58 -20.98 1.65
N TYR A 129 -6.25 -19.84 1.51
CA TYR A 129 -5.91 -18.76 0.59
C TYR A 129 -4.76 -17.86 1.12
N MET A 130 -4.30 -18.06 2.36
CA MET A 130 -3.24 -17.28 3.01
C MET A 130 -2.12 -18.10 3.65
N ASN A 131 -2.19 -19.44 3.67
CA ASN A 131 -1.26 -20.28 4.45
C ASN A 131 -0.36 -21.20 3.59
N ASN A 132 -0.20 -20.94 2.28
CA ASN A 132 0.48 -21.80 1.30
C ASN A 132 -0.16 -23.20 1.07
N ASP A 133 -1.40 -23.46 1.47
CA ASP A 133 -2.08 -24.74 1.16
C ASP A 133 -2.51 -24.85 -0.31
N VAL A 134 -2.53 -23.73 -1.04
CA VAL A 134 -2.82 -23.67 -2.48
C VAL A 134 -1.63 -23.02 -3.20
N ASN A 135 -1.37 -23.44 -4.43
CA ASN A 135 -0.30 -22.87 -5.27
C ASN A 135 -0.84 -22.52 -6.66
N PRO A 136 -0.73 -21.25 -7.12
CA PRO A 136 -0.27 -20.09 -6.33
C PRO A 136 -1.22 -19.79 -5.16
N ASP A 137 -0.75 -19.16 -4.08
CA ASP A 137 -1.62 -18.52 -3.08
C ASP A 137 -1.58 -16.98 -3.24
N LEU A 138 -2.20 -16.22 -2.33
CA LEU A 138 -2.13 -14.75 -2.35
C LEU A 138 -0.79 -14.19 -1.85
N ASN A 139 0.16 -15.06 -1.48
CA ASN A 139 1.50 -14.71 -0.99
C ASN A 139 1.50 -13.76 0.24
N ILE A 140 0.45 -13.85 1.07
CA ILE A 140 0.24 -12.99 2.24
C ILE A 140 1.37 -13.15 3.26
N LEU A 141 1.80 -14.39 3.51
CA LEU A 141 2.89 -14.67 4.45
C LEU A 141 4.19 -13.99 4.03
N THR A 142 4.45 -13.84 2.73
CA THR A 142 5.61 -13.09 2.25
C THR A 142 5.50 -11.61 2.61
N ALA A 143 4.33 -10.99 2.44
CA ALA A 143 4.11 -9.61 2.87
C ALA A 143 4.27 -9.43 4.39
N TRP A 144 3.72 -10.33 5.19
CA TRP A 144 3.86 -10.32 6.65
C TRP A 144 5.30 -10.55 7.10
N SER A 145 6.05 -11.42 6.43
CA SER A 145 7.48 -11.65 6.72
C SER A 145 8.33 -10.39 6.49
N LYS A 146 7.90 -9.52 5.57
CA LYS A 146 8.49 -8.20 5.29
C LYS A 146 8.02 -7.10 6.27
N GLY A 147 7.15 -7.43 7.23
CA GLY A 147 6.64 -6.53 8.27
C GLY A 147 5.37 -5.74 7.90
N TYR A 148 4.67 -6.13 6.83
CA TYR A 148 3.52 -5.39 6.31
C TYR A 148 2.19 -6.01 6.73
N THR A 149 1.59 -5.52 7.81
CA THR A 149 0.40 -6.14 8.43
C THR A 149 -0.87 -5.29 8.41
N GLY A 150 -0.82 -4.09 7.81
CA GLY A 150 -1.96 -3.16 7.78
C GLY A 150 -1.82 -1.95 8.70
N LEU A 151 -0.82 -1.93 9.58
CA LEU A 151 -0.67 -0.89 10.59
C LEU A 151 -0.71 0.53 10.00
N GLY A 152 -1.60 1.38 10.53
CA GLY A 152 -1.79 2.76 10.12
C GLY A 152 -2.70 2.96 8.89
N VAL A 153 -3.18 1.87 8.27
CA VAL A 153 -4.20 1.93 7.21
C VAL A 153 -5.58 1.83 7.86
N VAL A 154 -6.49 2.69 7.40
CA VAL A 154 -7.90 2.71 7.82
C VAL A 154 -8.76 2.36 6.62
N LEU A 155 -9.65 1.38 6.76
CA LEU A 155 -10.62 1.00 5.74
C LEU A 155 -12.05 0.95 6.30
N THR A 156 -13.04 1.04 5.41
CA THR A 156 -14.44 0.87 5.76
C THR A 156 -15.14 -0.12 4.83
N ILE A 157 -16.05 -0.90 5.41
CA ILE A 157 -16.90 -1.85 4.68
C ILE A 157 -18.27 -1.19 4.47
N LEU A 158 -18.63 -0.90 3.21
CA LEU A 158 -19.91 -0.30 2.85
C LEU A 158 -20.95 -1.40 2.62
N ASP A 159 -21.79 -1.70 3.62
CA ASP A 159 -22.59 -2.93 3.61
C ASP A 159 -23.82 -2.88 4.55
N ASP A 160 -24.22 -4.01 5.11
CA ASP A 160 -25.35 -4.19 6.04
C ASP A 160 -25.01 -3.89 7.53
N GLY A 161 -23.76 -3.53 7.80
CA GLY A 161 -23.25 -3.17 9.13
C GLY A 161 -22.01 -3.97 9.54
N ILE A 162 -21.43 -3.61 10.69
CA ILE A 162 -20.29 -4.34 11.27
C ILE A 162 -20.54 -4.60 12.75
N GLU A 163 -20.44 -5.86 13.16
CA GLU A 163 -20.49 -6.26 14.57
C GLU A 163 -19.21 -5.76 15.28
N LYS A 164 -19.20 -4.49 15.65
CA LYS A 164 -18.03 -3.77 16.20
C LYS A 164 -17.49 -4.39 17.49
N ASP A 165 -18.35 -5.07 18.23
CA ASP A 165 -18.05 -5.76 19.47
C ASP A 165 -17.61 -7.22 19.26
N HIS A 166 -17.52 -7.69 18.01
CA HIS A 166 -16.99 -9.02 17.70
C HIS A 166 -15.58 -9.17 18.30
N PRO A 167 -15.29 -10.26 19.03
CA PRO A 167 -14.04 -10.41 19.78
C PRO A 167 -12.80 -10.40 18.88
N ASP A 168 -12.97 -10.75 17.60
CA ASP A 168 -11.92 -10.73 16.58
C ASP A 168 -11.83 -9.40 15.78
N LEU A 169 -12.77 -8.47 15.95
CA LEU A 169 -12.79 -7.16 15.26
C LEU A 169 -12.59 -5.98 16.21
N SER A 170 -13.07 -6.08 17.45
CA SER A 170 -13.13 -4.98 18.42
C SER A 170 -11.80 -4.27 18.68
N ALA A 171 -10.67 -5.00 18.61
CA ALA A 171 -9.33 -4.42 18.78
C ALA A 171 -8.91 -3.51 17.61
N ASN A 172 -9.44 -3.77 16.41
CA ASN A 172 -9.16 -3.05 15.17
C ASN A 172 -10.32 -2.12 14.76
N TYR A 173 -11.44 -2.14 15.48
CA TYR A 173 -12.60 -1.32 15.15
C TYR A 173 -12.29 0.18 15.26
N ASP A 174 -12.73 0.93 14.25
CA ASP A 174 -12.58 2.38 14.18
C ASP A 174 -13.93 3.08 14.00
N PRO A 175 -14.40 3.83 15.03
CA PRO A 175 -15.65 4.56 14.94
C PRO A 175 -15.61 5.73 13.94
N LEU A 176 -14.43 6.30 13.65
CA LEU A 176 -14.29 7.36 12.64
C LEU A 176 -14.38 6.81 11.21
N ALA A 177 -14.21 5.50 11.04
CA ALA A 177 -14.43 4.81 9.78
C ALA A 177 -15.85 4.22 9.66
N SER A 178 -16.77 4.59 10.56
CA SER A 178 -18.07 3.95 10.71
C SER A 178 -19.22 4.95 10.77
N TYR A 179 -20.39 4.54 10.25
CA TYR A 179 -21.65 5.29 10.38
C TYR A 179 -22.85 4.40 9.98
N ASP A 180 -24.03 4.64 10.53
CA ASP A 180 -25.27 4.01 10.09
C ASP A 180 -26.16 5.05 9.38
N PHE A 181 -26.30 4.92 8.06
CA PHE A 181 -27.17 5.78 7.26
C PHE A 181 -28.62 5.27 7.20
N ASN A 182 -28.89 4.02 7.56
CA ASN A 182 -30.24 3.50 7.66
C ASN A 182 -30.97 4.07 8.90
N SER A 183 -30.27 4.16 10.02
CA SER A 183 -30.78 4.69 11.31
C SER A 183 -30.37 6.14 11.57
N ASN A 184 -29.41 6.66 10.79
CA ASN A 184 -28.84 8.00 10.87
C ASN A 184 -28.17 8.30 12.23
N ASP A 185 -27.27 7.41 12.64
CA ASP A 185 -26.50 7.50 13.88
C ASP A 185 -25.09 6.91 13.69
N PRO A 186 -24.13 7.15 14.61
CA PRO A 186 -22.75 6.71 14.39
C PRO A 186 -22.49 5.22 14.67
N ASP A 187 -23.49 4.45 15.12
CA ASP A 187 -23.34 3.03 15.46
C ASP A 187 -23.69 2.12 14.28
N PRO A 188 -22.70 1.48 13.60
CA PRO A 188 -22.95 0.60 12.47
C PRO A 188 -23.38 -0.81 12.86
N GLN A 189 -23.83 -1.05 14.10
CA GLN A 189 -24.19 -2.38 14.58
C GLN A 189 -25.25 -3.02 13.67
N PRO A 190 -25.04 -4.26 13.19
CA PRO A 190 -26.05 -4.98 12.43
C PRO A 190 -27.30 -5.20 13.27
N ARG A 191 -28.45 -5.06 12.63
CA ARG A 191 -29.72 -5.45 13.25
C ARG A 191 -29.85 -6.97 13.20
N TYR A 192 -29.93 -7.62 14.35
CA TYR A 192 -30.16 -9.06 14.42
C TYR A 192 -31.62 -9.39 14.08
N THR A 193 -31.80 -10.17 13.01
CA THR A 193 -33.12 -10.67 12.59
C THR A 193 -33.22 -12.17 12.79
N THR A 194 -34.43 -12.72 12.79
CA THR A 194 -34.64 -14.17 12.90
C THR A 194 -34.04 -14.97 11.72
N GLY A 195 -33.84 -14.31 10.57
CA GLY A 195 -33.16 -14.87 9.40
C GLY A 195 -31.65 -14.61 9.37
N GLU A 196 -31.11 -13.89 10.36
CA GLU A 196 -29.71 -13.43 10.43
C GLU A 196 -29.24 -12.70 9.16
N GLU A 197 -30.10 -11.94 8.48
CA GLU A 197 -29.82 -11.45 7.11
C GLU A 197 -28.62 -10.49 7.00
N ASN A 198 -28.30 -9.75 8.07
CA ASN A 198 -27.28 -8.69 8.09
C ASN A 198 -25.87 -9.19 8.46
N TRP A 199 -25.47 -10.38 7.98
CA TRP A 199 -24.17 -10.96 8.31
C TRP A 199 -23.03 -10.45 7.43
N HIS A 200 -23.34 -9.84 6.30
CA HIS A 200 -22.44 -9.72 5.16
C HIS A 200 -21.25 -8.79 5.44
N GLY A 201 -21.48 -7.60 5.97
CA GLY A 201 -20.45 -6.63 6.32
C GLY A 201 -19.51 -7.13 7.42
N THR A 202 -20.03 -7.83 8.43
CA THR A 202 -19.22 -8.44 9.50
C THR A 202 -18.28 -9.51 8.95
N ARG A 203 -18.74 -10.35 8.01
CA ARG A 203 -17.88 -11.34 7.33
C ARG A 203 -16.80 -10.69 6.50
N CYS A 204 -17.16 -9.66 5.72
CA CYS A 204 -16.21 -8.90 4.89
C CYS A 204 -15.14 -8.22 5.76
N ALA A 205 -15.52 -7.60 6.89
CA ALA A 205 -14.59 -6.95 7.81
C ALA A 205 -13.53 -7.91 8.37
N GLY A 206 -13.94 -9.13 8.76
CA GLY A 206 -13.02 -10.15 9.27
C GLY A 206 -11.98 -10.61 8.25
N GLN A 207 -12.34 -10.70 6.97
CA GLN A 207 -11.39 -11.07 5.92
C GLN A 207 -10.24 -10.07 5.81
N VAL A 208 -10.53 -8.79 6.06
CA VAL A 208 -9.54 -7.73 5.96
C VAL A 208 -8.76 -7.57 7.25
N ALA A 209 -9.45 -7.44 8.38
CA ALA A 209 -8.88 -6.89 9.61
C ALA A 209 -9.28 -7.66 10.87
N ALA A 210 -9.66 -8.94 10.77
CA ALA A 210 -9.67 -9.81 11.95
C ALA A 210 -8.29 -9.78 12.63
N ALA A 211 -8.28 -9.61 13.94
CA ALA A 211 -7.07 -9.56 14.73
C ALA A 211 -6.29 -10.89 14.61
N ALA A 212 -4.96 -10.82 14.74
CA ALA A 212 -4.12 -12.01 14.72
C ALA A 212 -3.53 -12.28 16.11
N ASN A 213 -3.29 -13.55 16.40
CA ASN A 213 -2.71 -14.06 17.62
C ASN A 213 -3.53 -13.80 18.89
N ASN A 214 -4.87 -13.73 18.76
CA ASN A 214 -5.80 -13.58 19.88
C ASN A 214 -6.49 -14.92 20.24
N ARG A 215 -6.22 -15.99 19.49
CA ARG A 215 -6.81 -17.35 19.64
C ARG A 215 -8.30 -17.42 19.31
N ILE A 216 -8.80 -16.49 18.51
CA ILE A 216 -10.19 -16.41 18.08
C ILE A 216 -10.20 -16.55 16.55
N CYS A 217 -11.19 -17.26 16.00
CA CYS A 217 -11.34 -17.48 14.56
C CYS A 217 -10.00 -17.68 13.80
N GLY A 218 -9.68 -16.78 12.87
CA GLY A 218 -8.48 -16.79 12.01
C GLY A 218 -7.71 -15.48 12.11
N ALA A 219 -7.22 -14.96 10.99
CA ALA A 219 -6.62 -13.62 10.91
C ALA A 219 -7.05 -12.91 9.63
N GLY A 220 -7.13 -11.58 9.66
CA GLY A 220 -7.39 -10.77 8.47
C GLY A 220 -6.12 -10.58 7.63
N VAL A 221 -6.27 -10.34 6.32
CA VAL A 221 -5.16 -10.04 5.39
C VAL A 221 -4.26 -8.91 5.92
N ALA A 222 -4.89 -7.89 6.49
CA ALA A 222 -4.29 -6.72 7.12
C ALA A 222 -4.70 -6.67 8.60
N TYR A 223 -4.37 -7.71 9.37
CA TYR A 223 -4.77 -7.87 10.79
C TYR A 223 -4.34 -6.76 11.76
N SER A 224 -3.54 -5.77 11.35
CA SER A 224 -3.20 -4.58 12.14
C SER A 224 -3.80 -3.28 11.58
N ALA A 225 -4.65 -3.36 10.54
CA ALA A 225 -5.36 -2.21 10.01
C ALA A 225 -6.56 -1.86 10.88
N SER A 226 -6.94 -0.58 10.85
CA SER A 226 -8.19 -0.11 11.44
C SER A 226 -9.34 -0.36 10.47
N VAL A 227 -10.45 -0.90 10.97
CA VAL A 227 -11.64 -1.21 10.17
C VAL A 227 -12.88 -0.58 10.77
N GLY A 228 -13.65 0.10 9.94
CA GLY A 228 -15.01 0.52 10.26
C GLY A 228 -16.03 -0.16 9.36
N GLY A 229 -17.30 0.19 9.57
CA GLY A 229 -18.39 -0.27 8.72
C GLY A 229 -19.43 0.81 8.54
N VAL A 230 -19.97 0.88 7.33
CA VAL A 230 -21.10 1.74 7.00
C VAL A 230 -22.32 0.86 6.81
N ARG A 231 -23.30 0.99 7.70
CA ARG A 231 -24.60 0.33 7.56
C ARG A 231 -25.44 1.18 6.63
N MET A 232 -25.61 0.69 5.40
CA MET A 232 -26.43 1.33 4.37
C MET A 232 -27.37 0.34 3.67
N LEU A 233 -27.07 -0.97 3.63
CA LEU A 233 -27.88 -1.98 2.93
C LEU A 233 -29.10 -2.51 3.69
N ASP A 234 -29.23 -2.28 5.01
CA ASP A 234 -30.38 -2.75 5.80
C ASP A 234 -31.54 -1.74 5.78
N GLY A 235 -31.92 -1.30 4.58
CA GLY A 235 -32.97 -0.30 4.36
C GLY A 235 -33.01 0.23 2.91
N PRO A 236 -33.84 1.25 2.64
CA PRO A 236 -33.98 1.80 1.29
C PRO A 236 -32.69 2.49 0.84
N ILE A 237 -32.15 2.03 -0.29
CA ILE A 237 -30.99 2.65 -0.95
C ILE A 237 -31.45 3.77 -1.87
N THR A 238 -30.89 4.96 -1.66
CA THR A 238 -31.09 6.12 -2.53
C THR A 238 -29.73 6.67 -2.94
N ASP A 239 -29.68 7.41 -4.06
CA ASP A 239 -28.46 8.08 -4.55
C ASP A 239 -27.80 8.95 -3.47
N MET A 240 -28.60 9.55 -2.58
CA MET A 240 -28.08 10.32 -1.45
C MET A 240 -27.36 9.45 -0.41
N VAL A 241 -27.93 8.30 -0.06
CA VAL A 241 -27.33 7.35 0.91
C VAL A 241 -26.03 6.78 0.34
N GLU A 242 -26.02 6.41 -0.94
CA GLU A 242 -24.82 5.96 -1.64
C GLU A 242 -23.74 7.06 -1.63
N ALA A 243 -24.08 8.28 -2.02
CA ALA A 243 -23.15 9.40 -2.07
C ALA A 243 -22.57 9.77 -0.70
N GLN A 244 -23.39 9.74 0.35
CA GLN A 244 -22.96 9.98 1.73
C GLN A 244 -22.02 8.86 2.22
N SER A 245 -22.36 7.61 1.93
CA SER A 245 -21.53 6.44 2.27
C SER A 245 -20.16 6.50 1.60
N LEU A 246 -20.13 6.80 0.30
CA LEU A 246 -18.90 6.99 -0.49
C LEU A 246 -18.08 8.21 -0.06
N SER A 247 -18.71 9.20 0.59
CA SER A 247 -18.09 10.44 1.05
C SER A 247 -17.80 10.45 2.55
N LEU A 248 -17.93 9.31 3.25
CA LEU A 248 -17.68 9.25 4.69
C LEU A 248 -16.20 9.48 4.97
N HIS A 249 -15.90 10.55 5.72
CA HIS A 249 -14.56 10.93 6.21
C HIS A 249 -13.38 10.61 5.26
N PRO A 250 -13.35 11.15 4.03
CA PRO A 250 -12.37 10.77 2.99
C PRO A 250 -10.94 11.22 3.28
N GLN A 251 -10.71 11.98 4.36
CA GLN A 251 -9.37 12.33 4.84
C GLN A 251 -8.84 11.33 5.88
N HIS A 252 -9.72 10.53 6.48
CA HIS A 252 -9.41 9.55 7.49
C HIS A 252 -9.41 8.13 6.91
N ILE A 253 -10.48 7.79 6.17
CA ILE A 253 -10.62 6.49 5.51
C ILE A 253 -9.75 6.47 4.25
N HIS A 254 -8.95 5.41 4.11
CA HIS A 254 -8.09 5.23 2.96
C HIS A 254 -8.76 4.37 1.87
N ILE A 255 -9.44 3.31 2.28
CA ILE A 255 -9.98 2.28 1.39
C ILE A 255 -11.45 2.03 1.73
N TYR A 256 -12.29 1.99 0.70
CA TYR A 256 -13.71 1.66 0.77
C TYR A 256 -13.91 0.33 0.05
N SER A 257 -14.43 -0.67 0.74
CA SER A 257 -14.76 -1.97 0.14
C SER A 257 -16.28 -2.10 0.04
N ALA A 258 -16.76 -2.43 -1.15
CA ALA A 258 -18.18 -2.63 -1.40
C ALA A 258 -18.39 -3.84 -2.31
N SER A 259 -19.51 -4.52 -2.11
CA SER A 259 -19.88 -5.73 -2.85
C SER A 259 -21.36 -5.71 -3.26
N TRP A 260 -21.90 -4.51 -3.46
CA TRP A 260 -23.28 -4.25 -3.88
C TRP A 260 -23.28 -3.53 -5.23
N GLY A 261 -24.42 -3.58 -5.91
CA GLY A 261 -24.62 -3.00 -7.23
C GLY A 261 -26.07 -3.22 -7.68
N PRO A 262 -26.36 -3.08 -8.98
CA PRO A 262 -27.64 -3.44 -9.55
C PRO A 262 -27.96 -4.94 -9.35
N THR A 263 -29.19 -5.33 -9.66
CA THR A 263 -29.58 -6.74 -9.57
C THR A 263 -28.82 -7.58 -10.61
N ASP A 264 -28.14 -8.62 -10.15
CA ASP A 264 -27.38 -9.60 -10.94
C ASP A 264 -28.27 -10.60 -11.74
N ASP A 265 -29.31 -10.11 -12.42
CA ASP A 265 -30.34 -10.92 -13.08
C ASP A 265 -30.06 -11.23 -14.56
N GLY A 266 -28.95 -10.72 -15.12
CA GLY A 266 -28.64 -10.86 -16.54
C GLY A 266 -29.44 -9.94 -17.45
N LYS A 267 -30.15 -8.95 -16.90
CA LYS A 267 -31.06 -8.06 -17.65
C LYS A 267 -30.86 -6.60 -17.32
N THR A 268 -30.56 -6.32 -16.06
CA THR A 268 -30.43 -4.97 -15.53
C THR A 268 -29.24 -4.25 -16.17
N VAL A 269 -29.41 -2.96 -16.43
CA VAL A 269 -28.32 -2.04 -16.80
C VAL A 269 -28.55 -0.79 -15.98
N ASP A 270 -27.71 -0.59 -14.98
CA ASP A 270 -27.88 0.51 -14.02
C ASP A 270 -26.54 0.85 -13.36
N GLY A 271 -26.44 2.01 -12.72
CA GLY A 271 -25.20 2.50 -12.14
C GLY A 271 -25.39 3.63 -11.15
N PRO A 272 -24.31 4.29 -10.73
CA PRO A 272 -24.38 5.37 -9.75
C PRO A 272 -25.24 6.52 -10.26
N GLY A 273 -26.11 7.04 -9.38
CA GLY A 273 -26.83 8.28 -9.60
C GLY A 273 -25.90 9.50 -9.66
N LEU A 274 -26.49 10.68 -9.80
CA LEU A 274 -25.73 11.92 -9.96
C LEU A 274 -24.87 12.22 -8.74
N LEU A 275 -25.40 12.00 -7.54
CA LEU A 275 -24.71 12.27 -6.28
C LEU A 275 -23.61 11.23 -6.04
N ALA A 276 -23.90 9.94 -6.24
CA ALA A 276 -22.93 8.87 -6.09
C ALA A 276 -21.76 9.01 -7.08
N ALA A 277 -22.03 9.34 -8.34
CA ALA A 277 -21.00 9.62 -9.34
C ALA A 277 -20.12 10.83 -8.93
N ALA A 278 -20.74 11.89 -8.41
CA ALA A 278 -20.01 13.05 -7.88
C ALA A 278 -19.18 12.71 -6.63
N ALA A 279 -19.66 11.78 -5.79
CA ALA A 279 -18.95 11.28 -4.61
C ALA A 279 -17.70 10.50 -5.02
N PHE A 280 -17.79 9.58 -5.99
CA PHE A 280 -16.61 8.90 -6.56
C PHE A 280 -15.59 9.90 -7.09
N HIS A 281 -16.01 10.82 -7.95
CA HIS A 281 -15.12 11.85 -8.52
C HIS A 281 -14.46 12.71 -7.45
N ARG A 282 -15.20 13.08 -6.39
CA ARG A 282 -14.63 13.85 -5.27
C ARG A 282 -13.66 13.01 -4.44
N GLY A 283 -13.98 11.75 -4.18
CA GLY A 283 -13.17 10.81 -3.42
C GLY A 283 -11.79 10.62 -4.05
N VAL A 284 -11.75 10.28 -5.35
CA VAL A 284 -10.47 10.05 -6.05
C VAL A 284 -9.63 11.32 -6.24
N ASN A 285 -10.23 12.50 -6.25
CA ASN A 285 -9.50 13.76 -6.43
C ASN A 285 -9.08 14.44 -5.13
N LYS A 286 -9.89 14.33 -4.07
CA LYS A 286 -9.70 15.09 -2.82
C LYS A 286 -9.44 14.21 -1.62
N GLY A 287 -9.79 12.92 -1.65
CA GLY A 287 -9.56 11.98 -0.55
C GLY A 287 -8.08 11.82 -0.24
N ARG A 288 -7.77 11.41 1.00
CA ARG A 288 -6.41 11.13 1.50
C ARG A 288 -5.42 12.25 1.24
N GLY A 289 -5.80 13.49 1.53
CA GLY A 289 -4.96 14.67 1.31
C GLY A 289 -4.69 14.96 -0.17
N GLY A 290 -5.56 14.54 -1.08
CA GLY A 290 -5.39 14.68 -2.53
C GLY A 290 -4.71 13.48 -3.22
N LEU A 291 -4.40 12.40 -2.48
CA LEU A 291 -3.92 11.14 -3.07
C LEU A 291 -5.03 10.30 -3.70
N GLY A 292 -6.30 10.59 -3.36
CA GLY A 292 -7.47 9.89 -3.85
C GLY A 292 -7.87 8.68 -3.01
N SER A 293 -9.14 8.63 -2.62
CA SER A 293 -9.77 7.46 -1.99
C SER A 293 -9.68 6.23 -2.90
N ILE A 294 -9.46 5.06 -2.32
CA ILE A 294 -9.39 3.79 -3.05
C ILE A 294 -10.73 3.07 -2.87
N PHE A 295 -11.46 2.85 -3.97
CA PHE A 295 -12.72 2.11 -3.95
C PHE A 295 -12.49 0.72 -4.55
N ILE A 296 -12.78 -0.33 -3.79
CA ILE A 296 -12.66 -1.73 -4.22
C ILE A 296 -14.06 -2.31 -4.35
N TRP A 297 -14.32 -2.96 -5.48
CA TRP A 297 -15.66 -3.42 -5.84
C TRP A 297 -15.65 -4.88 -6.27
N ALA A 298 -16.60 -5.67 -5.79
CA ALA A 298 -16.84 -7.03 -6.28
C ALA A 298 -17.49 -6.99 -7.66
N SER A 299 -17.06 -7.85 -8.59
CA SER A 299 -17.54 -7.83 -9.97
C SER A 299 -18.98 -8.34 -10.21
N GLY A 300 -19.73 -8.75 -9.17
CA GLY A 300 -21.09 -9.31 -9.30
C GLY A 300 -21.17 -10.85 -9.31
N ASN A 301 -22.35 -11.39 -9.01
CA ASN A 301 -22.66 -12.82 -8.84
C ASN A 301 -23.64 -13.38 -9.90
N GLY A 302 -23.93 -12.62 -10.95
CA GLY A 302 -24.87 -12.94 -12.03
C GLY A 302 -24.37 -13.91 -13.10
N GLY A 303 -23.22 -14.58 -12.87
CA GLY A 303 -22.60 -15.46 -13.86
C GLY A 303 -23.48 -16.64 -14.31
N ILE A 304 -24.40 -17.12 -13.46
CA ILE A 304 -25.40 -18.15 -13.82
C ILE A 304 -26.53 -17.59 -14.69
N ASN A 305 -26.79 -16.30 -14.55
CA ASN A 305 -27.79 -15.56 -15.31
C ASN A 305 -27.19 -15.00 -16.61
N TYR A 306 -25.97 -15.41 -16.97
CA TYR A 306 -25.22 -14.89 -18.11
C TYR A 306 -25.08 -13.35 -18.07
N ASP A 307 -24.95 -12.80 -16.87
CA ASP A 307 -24.76 -11.37 -16.71
C ASP A 307 -23.34 -10.92 -17.08
N ASN A 308 -23.19 -9.61 -17.26
CA ASN A 308 -21.96 -8.97 -17.65
C ASN A 308 -21.74 -7.70 -16.83
N CYS A 309 -20.64 -7.64 -16.07
CA CYS A 309 -20.39 -6.52 -15.16
C CYS A 309 -20.16 -5.16 -15.83
N ASN A 310 -20.00 -5.07 -17.15
CA ASN A 310 -20.04 -3.75 -17.81
C ASN A 310 -21.47 -3.15 -17.90
N CYS A 311 -22.49 -3.91 -17.51
CA CYS A 311 -23.86 -3.44 -17.32
C CYS A 311 -24.11 -2.93 -15.88
N ASP A 312 -23.13 -3.09 -14.99
CA ASP A 312 -23.11 -2.49 -13.66
C ASP A 312 -22.17 -1.27 -13.65
N GLY A 313 -22.75 -0.08 -13.51
CA GLY A 313 -22.02 1.18 -13.54
C GLY A 313 -21.08 1.41 -12.34
N TYR A 314 -21.20 0.63 -11.26
CA TYR A 314 -20.28 0.70 -10.12
C TYR A 314 -18.98 -0.04 -10.43
N THR A 315 -19.06 -1.29 -10.89
CA THR A 315 -17.88 -2.11 -11.24
C THR A 315 -17.21 -1.67 -12.53
N ASN A 316 -17.96 -1.08 -13.46
CA ASN A 316 -17.49 -0.54 -14.73
C ASN A 316 -16.90 0.89 -14.63
N SER A 317 -16.91 1.48 -13.44
CA SER A 317 -16.34 2.81 -13.19
C SER A 317 -14.81 2.79 -13.24
N ILE A 318 -14.19 3.85 -13.81
CA ILE A 318 -12.73 4.02 -13.75
C ILE A 318 -12.22 4.40 -12.34
N TYR A 319 -13.15 4.70 -11.42
CA TYR A 319 -12.84 5.09 -10.05
C TYR A 319 -12.87 3.92 -9.08
N THR A 320 -13.35 2.76 -9.52
CA THR A 320 -13.42 1.54 -8.74
C THR A 320 -12.42 0.52 -9.26
N LEU A 321 -11.83 -0.22 -8.32
CA LEU A 321 -10.97 -1.35 -8.60
C LEU A 321 -11.82 -2.61 -8.55
N SER A 322 -12.27 -3.07 -9.72
CA SER A 322 -13.15 -4.24 -9.86
C SER A 322 -12.38 -5.55 -9.71
N VAL A 323 -12.91 -6.44 -8.86
CA VAL A 323 -12.29 -7.70 -8.44
C VAL A 323 -13.21 -8.87 -8.76
N GLY A 324 -12.74 -9.77 -9.62
CA GLY A 324 -13.37 -11.05 -9.91
C GLY A 324 -13.02 -12.15 -8.90
N SER A 325 -13.54 -13.36 -9.11
CA SER A 325 -13.29 -14.52 -8.24
C SER A 325 -12.68 -15.71 -8.95
N VAL A 326 -11.83 -16.43 -8.22
CA VAL A 326 -11.31 -17.74 -8.63
C VAL A 326 -11.44 -18.77 -7.51
N LEU A 327 -11.68 -20.02 -7.87
CA LEU A 327 -11.67 -21.15 -6.93
C LEU A 327 -10.25 -21.62 -6.63
N ALA A 328 -10.04 -22.35 -5.53
CA ALA A 328 -8.77 -22.96 -5.16
C ALA A 328 -8.08 -23.73 -6.31
N GLY A 329 -8.86 -24.40 -7.16
CA GLY A 329 -8.35 -25.12 -8.33
C GLY A 329 -8.05 -24.26 -9.58
N GLY A 330 -7.97 -22.94 -9.45
CA GLY A 330 -7.71 -22.01 -10.58
C GLY A 330 -8.85 -21.88 -11.59
N ARG A 331 -10.06 -22.35 -11.25
CA ARG A 331 -11.24 -22.32 -12.12
C ARG A 331 -12.19 -21.20 -11.74
N ARG A 332 -12.88 -20.66 -12.74
CA ARG A 332 -13.94 -19.66 -12.58
C ARG A 332 -15.10 -20.25 -11.76
N PRO A 333 -15.56 -19.58 -10.70
CA PRO A 333 -16.81 -19.93 -10.02
C PRO A 333 -18.03 -19.70 -10.92
N TRP A 334 -19.07 -20.50 -10.76
CA TRP A 334 -20.28 -20.41 -11.59
C TRP A 334 -21.03 -19.06 -11.48
N TYR A 335 -20.90 -18.37 -10.35
CA TYR A 335 -21.52 -17.06 -10.12
C TYR A 335 -20.68 -15.90 -10.64
N SER A 336 -19.38 -16.06 -10.89
CA SER A 336 -18.51 -14.92 -11.23
C SER A 336 -18.89 -14.33 -12.57
N GLU A 337 -19.24 -13.06 -12.62
CA GLU A 337 -19.42 -12.34 -13.88
C GLU A 337 -18.08 -12.08 -14.58
N GLY A 338 -18.14 -11.82 -15.87
CA GLY A 338 -16.98 -11.44 -16.68
C GLY A 338 -17.26 -10.21 -17.50
N CYS A 339 -16.32 -9.27 -17.51
CA CYS A 339 -16.36 -8.06 -18.31
C CYS A 339 -14.95 -7.47 -18.46
N SER A 340 -14.81 -6.52 -19.36
CA SER A 340 -13.51 -5.87 -19.62
C SER A 340 -13.08 -4.87 -18.56
N ALA A 341 -13.94 -4.56 -17.59
CA ALA A 341 -13.64 -3.68 -16.46
C ALA A 341 -12.92 -4.37 -15.29
N ILE A 342 -12.95 -5.71 -15.22
CA ILE A 342 -12.27 -6.45 -14.14
C ILE A 342 -10.76 -6.21 -14.24
N LEU A 343 -10.15 -5.71 -13.16
CA LEU A 343 -8.71 -5.45 -13.14
C LEU A 343 -7.93 -6.66 -12.61
N THR A 344 -8.47 -7.37 -11.61
CA THR A 344 -7.81 -8.53 -11.00
C THR A 344 -8.80 -9.50 -10.39
N THR A 345 -8.29 -10.56 -9.76
CA THR A 345 -9.07 -11.58 -9.09
C THR A 345 -8.44 -11.99 -7.77
N ALA A 346 -9.29 -12.30 -6.80
CA ALA A 346 -8.90 -12.94 -5.55
C ALA A 346 -9.64 -14.28 -5.38
N TYR A 347 -9.21 -15.07 -4.40
CA TYR A 347 -9.89 -16.32 -4.10
C TYR A 347 -11.31 -16.08 -3.59
N SER A 348 -12.21 -16.98 -3.96
CA SER A 348 -13.49 -17.18 -3.30
C SER A 348 -13.85 -18.65 -3.38
N SER A 349 -15.06 -18.98 -2.98
CA SER A 349 -15.50 -20.35 -2.77
C SER A 349 -16.78 -20.67 -3.53
N ARG A 350 -17.03 -21.97 -3.71
CA ARG A 350 -18.31 -22.46 -4.22
C ARG A 350 -19.21 -22.81 -3.03
N THR A 351 -20.50 -22.51 -3.13
CA THR A 351 -21.53 -22.85 -2.12
C THR A 351 -21.53 -24.34 -1.74
N THR A 352 -21.16 -25.24 -2.65
CA THR A 352 -21.08 -26.69 -2.42
C THR A 352 -19.67 -27.22 -2.13
N SER A 353 -18.66 -26.35 -1.99
CA SER A 353 -17.29 -26.75 -1.68
C SER A 353 -17.16 -27.06 -0.19
N LYS A 354 -16.35 -28.07 0.16
CA LYS A 354 -15.93 -28.29 1.55
C LYS A 354 -14.94 -27.21 2.04
N VAL A 355 -14.34 -26.49 1.10
CA VAL A 355 -13.34 -25.45 1.35
C VAL A 355 -13.94 -24.13 0.90
N GLN A 356 -14.30 -23.28 1.87
CA GLN A 356 -14.87 -21.97 1.64
C GLN A 356 -14.05 -20.87 2.33
N ILE A 357 -14.51 -19.62 2.27
CA ILE A 357 -13.79 -18.52 2.91
C ILE A 357 -14.11 -18.51 4.40
N VAL A 358 -13.04 -18.46 5.19
CA VAL A 358 -13.05 -18.49 6.65
C VAL A 358 -12.90 -17.08 7.18
N THR A 359 -13.82 -16.63 8.03
CA THR A 359 -13.86 -15.26 8.58
C THR A 359 -14.74 -15.19 9.84
N THR A 360 -14.88 -14.00 10.42
CA THR A 360 -15.82 -13.64 11.50
C THR A 360 -17.26 -13.72 11.02
N ASP A 361 -18.23 -13.87 11.91
CA ASP A 361 -19.66 -13.97 11.60
C ASP A 361 -20.51 -13.34 12.71
N LEU A 362 -21.79 -13.06 12.43
CA LEU A 362 -22.69 -12.52 13.45
C LEU A 362 -22.77 -13.41 14.70
N HIS A 363 -23.16 -12.76 15.80
CA HIS A 363 -23.29 -13.33 17.13
C HIS A 363 -21.95 -13.78 17.71
N HIS A 364 -20.88 -13.03 17.42
CA HIS A 364 -19.52 -13.31 17.88
C HIS A 364 -19.01 -14.69 17.44
N ARG A 365 -19.49 -15.19 16.29
CA ARG A 365 -19.16 -16.52 15.78
C ARG A 365 -18.09 -16.45 14.71
N CYS A 366 -17.52 -17.60 14.37
CA CYS A 366 -16.66 -17.75 13.21
C CYS A 366 -17.42 -18.56 12.16
N THR A 367 -17.19 -18.27 10.87
CA THR A 367 -17.77 -19.03 9.76
C THR A 367 -16.70 -19.53 8.83
N ASP A 368 -16.88 -20.75 8.34
CA ASP A 368 -16.13 -21.32 7.24
C ASP A 368 -17.03 -21.50 6.02
N LYS A 369 -18.06 -20.63 5.87
CA LYS A 369 -19.07 -20.72 4.80
C LYS A 369 -19.30 -19.46 3.98
N HIS A 370 -18.36 -18.52 3.97
CA HIS A 370 -18.50 -17.31 3.15
C HIS A 370 -18.14 -17.57 1.68
N THR A 371 -18.95 -17.06 0.76
CA THR A 371 -18.96 -17.37 -0.69
C THR A 371 -19.32 -16.13 -1.53
N GLY A 372 -19.06 -16.16 -2.84
CA GLY A 372 -19.44 -15.10 -3.80
C GLY A 372 -18.28 -14.17 -4.14
N THR A 373 -18.43 -13.32 -5.16
CA THR A 373 -17.44 -12.26 -5.48
C THR A 373 -17.28 -11.26 -4.35
N SER A 374 -18.31 -11.12 -3.51
CA SER A 374 -18.29 -10.35 -2.28
C SER A 374 -17.24 -10.81 -1.28
N ALA A 375 -16.81 -12.07 -1.32
CA ALA A 375 -15.73 -12.59 -0.50
C ALA A 375 -14.33 -12.34 -1.12
N SER A 376 -14.25 -11.99 -2.41
CA SER A 376 -12.99 -11.68 -3.11
C SER A 376 -12.59 -10.22 -2.98
N ALA A 377 -13.55 -9.28 -3.05
CA ALA A 377 -13.25 -7.85 -2.95
C ALA A 377 -12.52 -7.47 -1.63
N PRO A 378 -12.93 -7.97 -0.45
CA PRO A 378 -12.21 -7.68 0.80
C PRO A 378 -10.80 -8.27 0.83
N LEU A 379 -10.56 -9.41 0.17
CA LEU A 379 -9.21 -10.00 0.06
C LEU A 379 -8.27 -9.17 -0.82
N ALA A 380 -8.82 -8.36 -1.74
CA ALA A 380 -8.05 -7.47 -2.59
C ALA A 380 -7.55 -6.19 -1.90
N VAL A 381 -7.97 -5.94 -0.65
CA VAL A 381 -7.66 -4.71 0.11
C VAL A 381 -6.16 -4.49 0.37
N ARG A 382 -5.28 -5.46 0.05
CA ARG A 382 -3.83 -5.25 -0.02
C ARG A 382 -3.11 -6.37 -0.76
N SER A 383 -3.02 -6.34 -2.10
CA SER A 383 -2.16 -7.22 -2.92
C SER A 383 -2.21 -6.77 -4.38
N TRP A 384 -1.11 -6.88 -5.15
CA TRP A 384 -0.88 -6.45 -6.55
C TRP A 384 0.52 -6.92 -7.07
N GLN A 385 0.50 -8.17 -7.54
CA GLN A 385 1.15 -8.80 -8.71
C GLN A 385 2.66 -9.06 -8.87
N TRP A 386 2.98 -10.40 -8.88
CA TRP A 386 3.72 -11.35 -9.81
C TRP A 386 4.96 -12.18 -9.33
N ASP A 387 5.03 -13.47 -9.69
CA ASP A 387 6.28 -14.27 -9.68
C ASP A 387 6.44 -15.13 -10.94
N LYS A 388 7.71 -15.47 -11.18
CA LYS A 388 8.42 -15.94 -12.38
C LYS A 388 7.94 -17.26 -12.96
N GLY A 389 7.93 -17.33 -14.30
CA GLY A 389 8.02 -18.63 -14.97
C GLY A 389 7.67 -18.73 -16.45
N LEU A 390 7.87 -17.69 -17.28
CA LEU A 390 8.21 -17.74 -18.71
C LEU A 390 8.04 -16.33 -19.28
N VAL A 391 9.19 -15.70 -19.61
CA VAL A 391 9.34 -14.38 -20.27
C VAL A 391 8.93 -13.17 -19.40
N HIS A 392 9.87 -12.23 -19.20
CA HIS A 392 9.65 -10.84 -18.75
C HIS A 392 8.52 -10.15 -19.55
N PRO A 393 8.06 -8.93 -19.18
CA PRO A 393 7.98 -8.17 -17.92
C PRO A 393 6.56 -7.56 -17.66
N LEU A 394 6.46 -6.67 -16.65
CA LEU A 394 5.61 -5.46 -16.52
C LEU A 394 4.94 -4.89 -17.81
N LEU A 395 4.05 -5.63 -18.48
CA LEU A 395 3.47 -5.21 -19.77
C LEU A 395 1.95 -5.08 -19.73
N GLY A 396 1.42 -3.87 -19.54
CA GLY A 396 0.20 -3.46 -20.26
C GLY A 396 0.53 -3.22 -21.74
N GLY A 397 0.97 -4.23 -22.48
CA GLY A 397 1.26 -4.00 -23.89
C GLY A 397 2.16 -5.04 -24.51
N ILE A 398 1.58 -5.79 -25.43
CA ILE A 398 2.18 -6.80 -26.32
C ILE A 398 2.33 -8.22 -25.72
N CYS A 399 2.39 -8.43 -24.40
CA CYS A 399 2.54 -9.81 -23.89
C CYS A 399 1.98 -10.16 -22.50
N SER A 400 1.06 -9.38 -21.91
CA SER A 400 0.28 -9.88 -20.76
C SER A 400 -1.05 -10.45 -21.22
N SER A 401 -1.31 -11.72 -20.90
CA SER A 401 -2.61 -12.33 -21.12
C SER A 401 -3.64 -11.71 -20.16
N VAL A 402 -4.56 -10.91 -20.69
CA VAL A 402 -5.70 -10.36 -19.94
C VAL A 402 -6.95 -11.21 -20.22
N SER A 403 -7.77 -11.43 -19.19
CA SER A 403 -9.01 -12.21 -19.28
C SER A 403 -10.19 -11.39 -18.80
N HIS A 404 -11.31 -11.45 -19.52
CA HIS A 404 -12.58 -10.85 -19.07
C HIS A 404 -13.10 -11.43 -17.74
N TYR A 405 -12.60 -12.57 -17.28
CA TYR A 405 -13.00 -13.17 -16.00
C TYR A 405 -11.97 -13.01 -14.89
N TYR A 406 -10.70 -12.77 -15.24
CA TYR A 406 -9.60 -12.74 -14.28
C TYR A 406 -8.85 -11.41 -14.25
N GLY A 407 -9.19 -10.47 -15.15
CA GLY A 407 -8.39 -9.28 -15.40
C GLY A 407 -6.94 -9.66 -15.72
N TYR A 408 -6.00 -9.02 -15.03
CA TYR A 408 -4.56 -9.30 -15.12
C TYR A 408 -4.10 -10.53 -14.31
N GLY A 409 -5.02 -11.22 -13.65
CA GLY A 409 -4.77 -12.46 -12.92
C GLY A 409 -4.96 -12.35 -11.41
N LEU A 410 -4.48 -13.36 -10.70
CA LEU A 410 -4.57 -13.49 -9.25
C LEU A 410 -3.63 -12.49 -8.54
N LEU A 411 -4.13 -11.91 -7.45
CA LEU A 411 -3.38 -11.02 -6.60
C LEU A 411 -2.21 -11.68 -5.84
N ASP A 412 -1.09 -10.97 -5.73
CA ASP A 412 0.11 -11.36 -4.97
C ASP A 412 0.50 -10.23 -4.01
N ALA A 413 0.39 -10.48 -2.70
CA ALA A 413 0.74 -9.51 -1.67
C ALA A 413 2.24 -9.26 -1.60
N GLY A 414 3.03 -10.33 -1.73
CA GLY A 414 4.47 -10.34 -1.56
C GLY A 414 5.18 -9.51 -2.62
N LEU A 415 4.76 -9.60 -3.89
CA LEU A 415 5.30 -8.77 -4.96
C LEU A 415 4.76 -7.33 -4.89
N LEU A 416 3.50 -7.11 -4.51
CA LEU A 416 2.99 -5.74 -4.37
C LEU A 416 3.80 -4.89 -3.44
N VAL A 417 4.01 -5.40 -2.21
CA VAL A 417 4.75 -4.65 -1.22
C VAL A 417 6.21 -4.46 -1.62
N GLU A 418 6.72 -5.24 -2.57
CA GLU A 418 8.05 -5.08 -3.16
C GLU A 418 8.05 -3.98 -4.21
N MET A 419 7.13 -4.04 -5.17
CA MET A 419 6.99 -3.05 -6.23
C MET A 419 6.63 -1.67 -5.69
N ALA A 420 5.75 -1.59 -4.70
CA ALA A 420 5.33 -0.34 -4.07
C ALA A 420 6.50 0.45 -3.44
N LYS A 421 7.59 -0.21 -3.04
CA LYS A 421 8.78 0.48 -2.50
C LYS A 421 9.60 1.19 -3.57
N ALA A 422 9.58 0.65 -4.80
CA ALA A 422 10.33 1.16 -5.93
C ALA A 422 9.50 2.09 -6.81
N TRP A 423 8.18 2.16 -6.60
CA TRP A 423 7.26 2.94 -7.42
C TRP A 423 7.41 4.45 -7.16
N THR A 424 7.66 5.20 -8.22
CA THR A 424 7.87 6.66 -8.17
C THR A 424 6.60 7.48 -8.38
N GLY A 425 5.44 6.82 -8.56
CA GLY A 425 4.20 7.46 -8.98
C GLY A 425 4.15 7.71 -10.49
N THR A 426 2.95 7.97 -11.01
CA THR A 426 2.70 8.30 -12.43
C THR A 426 2.52 9.80 -12.63
N GLN A 427 2.57 10.28 -13.88
CA GLN A 427 2.12 11.64 -14.20
C GLN A 427 0.62 11.82 -13.91
N PRO A 428 0.17 13.09 -13.81
CA PRO A 428 -1.25 13.40 -13.77
C PRO A 428 -2.01 12.75 -14.93
N GLN A 429 -3.14 12.13 -14.60
CA GLN A 429 -4.05 11.54 -15.57
C GLN A 429 -4.54 12.59 -16.57
N ARG A 430 -4.61 12.20 -17.84
CA ARG A 430 -5.14 13.00 -18.94
C ARG A 430 -6.33 12.29 -19.56
N LYS A 431 -7.23 13.09 -20.15
CA LYS A 431 -8.41 12.61 -20.87
C LYS A 431 -8.41 13.12 -22.30
N CYS A 432 -8.51 12.21 -23.25
CA CYS A 432 -8.70 12.46 -24.67
C CYS A 432 -10.07 11.91 -25.05
N SER A 433 -10.87 12.65 -25.84
CA SER A 433 -12.22 12.22 -26.21
C SER A 433 -12.45 12.45 -27.68
N VAL A 434 -12.87 11.39 -28.38
CA VAL A 434 -13.04 11.37 -29.83
C VAL A 434 -14.46 10.90 -30.13
N LYS A 435 -15.22 11.74 -30.83
CA LYS A 435 -16.57 11.39 -31.30
C LYS A 435 -16.49 10.88 -32.74
N ALA A 436 -17.12 9.75 -33.02
CA ALA A 436 -17.15 9.20 -34.36
C ALA A 436 -17.96 10.12 -35.31
N PRO A 437 -17.46 10.42 -36.53
CA PRO A 437 -17.95 11.53 -37.33
C PRO A 437 -19.31 11.34 -38.05
N HIS A 438 -19.99 10.18 -37.98
CA HIS A 438 -21.13 9.87 -38.87
C HIS A 438 -22.30 9.10 -38.23
N ALA A 439 -23.04 9.67 -37.28
CA ALA A 439 -24.30 9.06 -36.81
C ALA A 439 -25.53 9.60 -37.58
N PRO A 440 -26.61 8.81 -37.78
CA PRO A 440 -26.85 7.47 -37.23
C PRO A 440 -26.48 6.31 -38.18
N TRP A 441 -26.18 5.14 -37.61
CA TRP A 441 -25.90 3.89 -38.34
C TRP A 441 -26.93 2.80 -38.05
N ASN A 442 -27.40 2.11 -39.08
CA ASN A 442 -28.26 0.94 -38.91
C ASN A 442 -27.44 -0.26 -38.41
N ILE A 443 -27.95 -0.92 -37.38
CA ILE A 443 -27.41 -2.18 -36.85
C ILE A 443 -28.21 -3.31 -37.51
N GLY A 444 -27.60 -3.95 -38.51
CA GLY A 444 -28.12 -5.18 -39.13
C GLY A 444 -27.59 -6.42 -38.42
N SER A 445 -27.12 -7.41 -39.19
CA SER A 445 -26.44 -8.59 -38.61
C SER A 445 -25.11 -8.24 -37.96
N LYS A 446 -24.37 -7.31 -38.55
CA LYS A 446 -23.09 -6.81 -38.05
C LYS A 446 -22.87 -5.38 -38.52
N LEU A 447 -22.44 -4.50 -37.61
CA LEU A 447 -22.02 -3.14 -37.87
C LEU A 447 -20.57 -2.96 -37.42
N THR A 448 -19.74 -2.36 -38.26
CA THR A 448 -18.35 -2.03 -37.94
C THR A 448 -18.11 -0.55 -38.19
N VAL A 449 -17.65 0.16 -37.17
CA VAL A 449 -17.37 1.59 -37.21
C VAL A 449 -15.91 1.81 -36.81
N SER A 450 -15.14 2.42 -37.71
CA SER A 450 -13.75 2.78 -37.43
C SER A 450 -13.60 4.29 -37.25
N THR A 451 -12.77 4.69 -36.30
CA THR A 451 -12.44 6.09 -36.06
C THR A 451 -10.93 6.24 -35.84
N ASP A 452 -10.33 7.22 -36.49
CA ASP A 452 -8.94 7.55 -36.27
C ASP A 452 -8.80 8.44 -35.04
N VAL A 453 -7.94 8.02 -34.12
CA VAL A 453 -7.67 8.73 -32.88
C VAL A 453 -6.29 9.36 -32.98
N VAL A 454 -6.27 10.68 -32.77
CA VAL A 454 -5.03 11.44 -32.59
C VAL A 454 -5.19 12.32 -31.36
N CYS A 455 -4.60 11.89 -30.25
CA CYS A 455 -4.58 12.68 -29.03
C CYS A 455 -3.48 13.75 -29.12
N SER A 456 -3.75 14.82 -29.87
CA SER A 456 -2.83 15.94 -30.11
C SER A 456 -3.05 17.10 -29.11
N GLY A 457 -1.97 17.84 -28.82
CA GLY A 457 -1.96 18.97 -27.88
C GLY A 457 -1.36 18.65 -26.50
N ARG A 458 -0.67 19.62 -25.89
CA ARG A 458 0.12 19.42 -24.66
C ARG A 458 -0.70 18.93 -23.45
N ALA A 459 -2.00 19.22 -23.39
CA ALA A 459 -2.88 18.80 -22.28
C ALA A 459 -3.63 17.47 -22.53
N LYS A 460 -3.70 17.01 -23.79
CA LYS A 460 -4.49 15.82 -24.19
C LYS A 460 -3.63 14.67 -24.70
N ARG A 461 -2.31 14.86 -24.82
CA ARG A 461 -1.37 13.85 -25.28
C ARG A 461 -1.30 12.70 -24.28
N ILE A 462 -1.60 11.49 -24.76
CA ILE A 462 -1.51 10.23 -24.04
C ILE A 462 -0.56 9.32 -24.82
N ARG A 463 0.41 8.73 -24.12
CA ARG A 463 1.41 7.79 -24.66
C ARG A 463 1.22 6.39 -24.10
N SER A 464 0.86 6.28 -22.83
CA SER A 464 0.48 5.03 -22.16
C SER A 464 -0.97 5.16 -21.69
N LEU A 465 -1.84 4.28 -22.21
CA LEU A 465 -3.24 4.18 -21.81
C LEU A 465 -3.39 3.61 -20.39
N GLU A 466 -4.46 4.01 -19.72
CA GLU A 466 -4.95 3.38 -18.50
C GLU A 466 -6.32 2.77 -18.81
N HIS A 467 -7.37 3.59 -18.74
CA HIS A 467 -8.75 3.17 -18.98
C HIS A 467 -9.23 3.63 -20.36
N VAL A 468 -10.00 2.78 -21.03
CA VAL A 468 -10.72 3.13 -22.26
C VAL A 468 -12.22 2.99 -22.03
N GLN A 469 -12.96 4.05 -22.30
CA GLN A 469 -14.40 4.12 -22.14
C GLN A 469 -15.08 4.33 -23.50
N VAL A 470 -16.13 3.55 -23.78
CA VAL A 470 -16.93 3.61 -25.00
C VAL A 470 -18.35 4.02 -24.63
N GLN A 471 -18.66 5.29 -24.86
CA GLN A 471 -19.99 5.85 -24.62
C GLN A 471 -20.86 5.68 -25.87
N LEU A 472 -21.95 4.92 -25.73
CA LEU A 472 -22.87 4.58 -26.81
C LEU A 472 -24.29 5.02 -26.50
N SER A 473 -24.97 5.50 -27.54
CA SER A 473 -26.41 5.75 -27.53
C SER A 473 -27.01 5.02 -28.73
N LEU A 474 -27.72 3.92 -28.46
CA LEU A 474 -28.31 3.06 -29.47
C LEU A 474 -29.67 2.54 -29.04
N SER A 475 -30.58 2.37 -30.01
CA SER A 475 -31.81 1.60 -29.86
C SER A 475 -31.62 0.21 -30.47
N TYR A 476 -32.25 -0.81 -29.89
CA TYR A 476 -32.16 -2.17 -30.41
C TYR A 476 -33.39 -2.98 -29.99
N SER A 477 -33.91 -3.84 -30.86
CA SER A 477 -35.14 -4.62 -30.63
C SER A 477 -35.02 -5.63 -29.49
N ARG A 478 -33.82 -6.16 -29.23
CA ARG A 478 -33.55 -7.06 -28.10
C ARG A 478 -32.11 -6.92 -27.65
N ARG A 479 -31.90 -6.09 -26.62
CA ARG A 479 -30.56 -5.68 -26.17
C ARG A 479 -29.64 -6.85 -25.83
N GLY A 480 -30.15 -7.91 -25.22
CA GLY A 480 -29.37 -9.09 -24.82
C GLY A 480 -28.74 -9.89 -25.96
N ASP A 481 -29.18 -9.70 -27.20
CA ASP A 481 -28.63 -10.39 -28.38
C ASP A 481 -27.43 -9.68 -29.00
N LEU A 482 -27.12 -8.46 -28.53
CA LEU A 482 -26.06 -7.63 -29.07
C LEU A 482 -24.72 -7.93 -28.38
N VAL A 483 -23.70 -8.25 -29.17
CA VAL A 483 -22.31 -8.33 -28.71
C VAL A 483 -21.57 -7.09 -29.19
N ILE A 484 -20.88 -6.40 -28.28
CA ILE A 484 -20.10 -5.20 -28.61
C ILE A 484 -18.63 -5.48 -28.33
N THR A 485 -17.78 -5.25 -29.33
CA THR A 485 -16.33 -5.46 -29.23
C THR A 485 -15.59 -4.22 -29.71
N LEU A 486 -14.55 -3.82 -28.98
CA LEU A 486 -13.63 -2.76 -29.37
C LEU A 486 -12.27 -3.37 -29.73
N THR A 487 -11.67 -2.88 -30.82
CA THR A 487 -10.32 -3.25 -31.25
C THR A 487 -9.42 -2.01 -31.25
N SER A 488 -8.26 -2.10 -30.59
CA SER A 488 -7.25 -1.02 -30.56
C SER A 488 -6.39 -1.01 -31.82
N PRO A 489 -5.62 0.08 -32.08
CA PRO A 489 -4.70 0.16 -33.20
C PRO A 489 -3.61 -0.93 -33.20
N LEU A 490 -3.25 -1.45 -32.02
CA LEU A 490 -2.29 -2.56 -31.88
C LEU A 490 -2.92 -3.93 -32.13
N GLY A 491 -4.23 -4.00 -32.35
CA GLY A 491 -4.97 -5.22 -32.64
C GLY A 491 -5.53 -5.95 -31.42
N THR A 492 -5.35 -5.40 -30.20
CA THR A 492 -5.97 -5.93 -28.99
C THR A 492 -7.49 -5.83 -29.13
N LYS A 493 -8.20 -6.91 -28.81
CA LYS A 493 -9.66 -6.98 -28.87
C LYS A 493 -10.25 -7.12 -27.46
N SER A 494 -11.20 -6.26 -27.12
CA SER A 494 -11.92 -6.32 -25.86
C SER A 494 -13.43 -6.36 -26.11
N THR A 495 -14.06 -7.46 -25.71
CA THR A 495 -15.52 -7.59 -25.69
C THR A 495 -16.09 -6.77 -24.53
N LEU A 496 -16.85 -5.75 -24.86
CA LEU A 496 -17.46 -4.81 -23.91
C LEU A 496 -18.77 -5.34 -23.35
N VAL A 497 -19.54 -6.09 -24.13
CA VAL A 497 -20.70 -6.80 -23.62
C VAL A 497 -20.89 -8.09 -24.40
N THR A 498 -21.24 -9.15 -23.69
CA THR A 498 -21.54 -10.47 -24.23
C THR A 498 -23.04 -10.66 -24.41
N VAL A 499 -23.44 -11.77 -25.05
CA VAL A 499 -24.86 -12.15 -25.10
C VAL A 499 -25.40 -12.34 -23.69
N ARG A 500 -26.53 -11.70 -23.40
CA ARG A 500 -27.29 -11.82 -22.15
C ARG A 500 -28.69 -12.35 -22.49
N PRO A 501 -28.91 -13.68 -22.53
CA PRO A 501 -30.14 -14.28 -23.06
C PRO A 501 -31.42 -13.80 -22.37
N TYR A 502 -31.33 -13.44 -21.10
CA TYR A 502 -32.47 -12.99 -20.31
C TYR A 502 -32.84 -11.52 -20.53
N ASP A 503 -31.96 -10.71 -21.12
CA ASP A 503 -32.19 -9.30 -21.42
C ASP A 503 -33.02 -9.14 -22.70
N THR A 504 -34.33 -9.07 -22.55
CA THR A 504 -35.28 -8.85 -23.65
C THR A 504 -35.61 -7.36 -23.85
N SER A 505 -34.86 -6.44 -23.23
CA SER A 505 -35.18 -5.01 -23.26
C SER A 505 -35.08 -4.42 -24.67
N GLN A 506 -36.03 -3.55 -25.00
CA GLN A 506 -36.06 -2.75 -26.23
C GLN A 506 -35.49 -1.34 -26.05
N GLN A 507 -35.05 -1.00 -24.83
CA GLN A 507 -34.57 0.34 -24.50
C GLN A 507 -33.19 0.63 -25.11
N GLY A 508 -32.45 -0.41 -25.54
CA GLY A 508 -31.08 -0.29 -25.98
C GLY A 508 -30.15 0.24 -24.89
N TYR A 509 -29.14 1.01 -25.29
CA TYR A 509 -28.23 1.70 -24.38
C TYR A 509 -28.35 3.21 -24.62
N LYS A 510 -28.63 3.99 -23.58
CA LYS A 510 -28.79 5.44 -23.69
C LYS A 510 -27.66 6.14 -22.95
N ASP A 511 -26.74 6.74 -23.70
CA ASP A 511 -25.54 7.40 -23.18
C ASP A 511 -24.73 6.50 -22.21
N TRP A 512 -24.82 5.18 -22.38
CA TRP A 512 -24.16 4.19 -21.52
C TRP A 512 -22.68 4.11 -21.87
N THR A 513 -21.84 4.06 -20.84
CA THR A 513 -20.39 4.06 -21.01
C THR A 513 -19.82 2.72 -20.61
N PHE A 514 -19.42 1.89 -21.56
CA PHE A 514 -18.67 0.66 -21.30
C PHE A 514 -17.20 0.99 -21.02
N MET A 515 -16.51 0.22 -20.18
CA MET A 515 -15.09 0.43 -19.84
C MET A 515 -14.26 -0.82 -20.11
N SER A 516 -13.00 -0.62 -20.48
CA SER A 516 -12.02 -1.68 -20.65
C SER A 516 -10.67 -1.28 -20.08
N THR A 517 -10.08 -2.19 -19.31
CA THR A 517 -8.70 -2.14 -18.83
C THR A 517 -7.74 -2.89 -19.76
N HIS A 518 -8.24 -3.61 -20.76
CA HIS A 518 -7.43 -4.54 -21.57
C HIS A 518 -6.39 -3.84 -22.45
N PHE A 519 -6.52 -2.52 -22.63
CA PHE A 519 -5.65 -1.68 -23.45
C PHE A 519 -4.65 -0.87 -22.62
N TRP A 520 -4.53 -1.16 -21.32
CA TRP A 520 -3.57 -0.49 -20.43
C TRP A 520 -2.18 -0.52 -21.05
N ASP A 521 -1.39 0.53 -20.82
CA ASP A 521 -0.10 0.96 -21.41
C ASP A 521 0.04 0.97 -22.94
N GLU A 522 -1.01 0.68 -23.72
CA GLU A 522 -0.98 0.83 -25.17
C GLU A 522 -0.91 2.30 -25.61
N ASN A 523 -0.30 2.55 -26.77
CA ASN A 523 -0.37 3.87 -27.41
C ASN A 523 -1.73 4.03 -28.11
N PRO A 524 -2.52 5.06 -27.77
CA PRO A 524 -3.88 5.22 -28.29
C PRO A 524 -3.95 5.68 -29.75
N ASN A 525 -2.85 6.17 -30.33
CA ASN A 525 -2.88 6.79 -31.65
C ASN A 525 -3.02 5.73 -32.75
N GLY A 526 -3.98 5.96 -33.65
CA GLY A 526 -4.28 5.08 -34.78
C GLY A 526 -5.77 4.79 -34.88
N THR A 527 -6.11 3.79 -35.68
CA THR A 527 -7.50 3.46 -35.98
C THR A 527 -8.09 2.52 -34.92
N TRP A 528 -9.15 2.97 -34.24
CA TRP A 528 -9.95 2.16 -33.35
C TRP A 528 -11.16 1.62 -34.10
N THR A 529 -11.53 0.37 -33.85
CA THR A 529 -12.66 -0.27 -34.53
C THR A 529 -13.67 -0.80 -33.52
N LEU A 530 -14.89 -0.29 -33.59
CA LEU A 530 -16.05 -0.74 -32.84
C LEU A 530 -16.87 -1.71 -33.68
N GLU A 531 -17.21 -2.86 -33.12
CA GLU A 531 -18.01 -3.90 -33.76
C GLU A 531 -19.24 -4.20 -32.92
N LEU A 532 -20.42 -4.10 -33.55
CA LEU A 532 -21.72 -4.47 -32.99
C LEU A 532 -22.24 -5.67 -33.79
N GLU A 533 -22.38 -6.82 -33.16
CA GLU A 533 -22.81 -8.05 -33.82
C GLU A 533 -24.10 -8.59 -33.20
N ASN A 534 -25.06 -8.95 -34.05
CA ASN A 534 -26.27 -9.63 -33.65
C ASN A 534 -26.00 -11.14 -33.51
N LYS A 535 -26.13 -11.67 -32.30
CA LYS A 535 -26.01 -13.11 -32.02
C LYS A 535 -27.35 -13.80 -31.73
N GLY A 536 -28.45 -13.06 -31.84
CA GLY A 536 -29.80 -13.58 -31.62
C GLY A 536 -30.56 -13.78 -32.93
N ASP A 537 -31.83 -13.38 -32.91
CA ASP A 537 -32.71 -13.48 -34.06
C ASP A 537 -32.23 -12.57 -35.21
N ALA A 538 -32.24 -13.09 -36.44
CA ALA A 538 -31.88 -12.34 -37.65
C ALA A 538 -32.81 -11.13 -37.91
N TYR A 539 -34.02 -11.13 -37.36
CA TYR A 539 -34.96 -9.99 -37.46
C TYR A 539 -34.67 -8.87 -36.45
N ASN A 540 -33.69 -9.03 -35.56
CA ASN A 540 -33.30 -7.95 -34.68
C ASN A 540 -32.80 -6.74 -35.48
N THR A 541 -33.22 -5.56 -35.07
CA THR A 541 -32.86 -4.30 -35.72
C THR A 541 -32.54 -3.25 -34.68
N GLY A 542 -31.71 -2.28 -35.06
CA GLY A 542 -31.49 -1.11 -34.22
C GLY A 542 -30.71 -0.01 -34.91
N LEU A 543 -30.46 1.06 -34.16
CA LEU A 543 -29.85 2.28 -34.66
C LEU A 543 -28.81 2.79 -33.66
N LEU A 544 -27.56 2.89 -34.09
CA LEU A 544 -26.50 3.55 -33.33
C LEU A 544 -26.53 5.05 -33.63
N THR A 545 -26.84 5.86 -32.61
CA THR A 545 -27.02 7.32 -32.73
C THR A 545 -25.83 8.13 -32.21
N SER A 546 -25.01 7.54 -31.34
CA SER A 546 -23.80 8.19 -30.83
C SER A 546 -22.74 7.15 -30.48
N PHE A 547 -21.49 7.44 -30.84
CA PHE A 547 -20.31 6.70 -30.41
C PHE A 547 -19.21 7.71 -30.06
N ILE A 548 -18.83 7.72 -28.79
CA ILE A 548 -17.75 8.54 -28.25
C ILE A 548 -16.75 7.63 -27.54
N LEU A 549 -15.48 7.76 -27.90
CA LEU A 549 -14.38 7.09 -27.25
C LEU A 549 -13.71 8.06 -26.28
N HIS A 550 -13.65 7.69 -25.00
CA HIS A 550 -12.90 8.39 -23.97
C HIS A 550 -11.67 7.57 -23.60
N LEU A 551 -10.51 8.20 -23.68
CA LEU A 551 -9.21 7.59 -23.44
C LEU A 551 -8.57 8.29 -22.25
N TYR A 552 -8.18 7.51 -21.25
CA TYR A 552 -7.49 7.99 -20.05
C TYR A 552 -6.08 7.43 -20.04
N GLY A 553 -5.13 8.19 -19.52
CA GLY A 553 -3.75 7.74 -19.39
C GLY A 553 -2.78 8.86 -19.13
N THR A 554 -1.50 8.61 -19.38
CA THR A 554 -0.41 9.56 -19.08
C THR A 554 0.39 9.92 -20.34
N ASP A 555 1.14 11.02 -20.27
CA ASP A 555 2.12 11.43 -21.31
C ASP A 555 3.51 10.89 -21.02
N GLU A 556 3.60 9.87 -20.16
CA GLU A 556 4.83 9.11 -19.99
C GLU A 556 4.87 8.00 -21.01
N ASP A 557 6.06 7.74 -21.50
CA ASP A 557 6.35 6.47 -22.12
C ASP A 557 6.91 5.55 -21.02
N ILE A 558 6.00 4.87 -20.33
CA ILE A 558 6.37 3.94 -19.24
C ILE A 558 7.28 2.82 -19.80
N MET A 559 7.14 2.51 -21.10
CA MET A 559 7.93 1.49 -21.80
C MET A 559 9.35 1.97 -22.13
N GLU A 560 9.54 3.25 -22.46
CA GLU A 560 10.86 3.84 -22.77
C GLU A 560 11.66 4.17 -21.49
N GLY A 561 10.99 4.56 -20.40
CA GLY A 561 11.60 4.87 -19.10
C GLY A 561 12.25 3.67 -18.38
N MET A 562 11.83 2.44 -18.71
CA MET A 562 12.38 1.19 -18.15
C MET A 562 13.49 0.55 -19.01
N GLY A 563 13.92 1.19 -20.11
CA GLY A 563 15.10 0.79 -20.87
C GLY A 563 14.98 -0.48 -21.71
N LEU A 564 13.82 -0.75 -22.32
CA LEU A 564 13.54 -2.01 -23.03
C LEU A 564 13.40 -1.93 -24.56
N LEU A 565 13.83 -0.83 -25.21
CA LEU A 565 14.14 -0.93 -26.64
C LEU A 565 15.46 -1.72 -26.82
N PRO A 566 15.47 -2.85 -27.57
CA PRO A 566 16.70 -3.54 -27.85
C PRO A 566 17.59 -2.65 -28.71
N ARG A 567 18.67 -2.13 -28.14
CA ARG A 567 19.81 -1.68 -28.94
C ARG A 567 20.42 -2.91 -29.60
N GLY A 568 20.27 -3.00 -30.92
CA GLY A 568 21.10 -3.85 -31.75
C GLY A 568 22.60 -3.60 -31.52
N PRO A 569 23.46 -4.56 -31.86
CA PRO A 569 24.73 -4.77 -31.19
C PRO A 569 25.80 -3.80 -31.69
N THR A 570 26.39 -3.01 -30.81
CA THR A 570 27.78 -2.55 -30.97
C THR A 570 28.44 -2.30 -29.61
N ALA A 571 29.44 -3.14 -29.35
CA ALA A 571 30.62 -3.06 -28.47
C ALA A 571 30.59 -2.33 -27.10
N PRO A 572 31.22 -2.91 -26.06
CA PRO A 572 31.39 -2.27 -24.76
C PRO A 572 32.47 -1.17 -24.84
N PHE A 573 32.14 0.04 -24.41
CA PHE A 573 33.14 1.04 -24.05
C PHE A 573 33.20 1.21 -22.53
N THR A 574 34.42 1.06 -22.06
CA THR A 574 34.93 1.26 -20.70
C THR A 574 34.78 2.70 -20.23
N HIS A 575 34.72 2.84 -18.90
CA HIS A 575 34.67 4.07 -18.10
C HIS A 575 35.45 5.30 -18.65
N LEU A 576 34.81 6.47 -18.59
CA LEU A 576 35.45 7.79 -18.37
C LEU A 576 34.46 8.78 -17.70
N PRO A 577 34.96 9.83 -17.02
CA PRO A 577 34.27 10.60 -15.99
C PRO A 577 33.31 11.66 -16.53
N SER A 578 32.44 12.13 -15.64
CA SER A 578 31.43 13.18 -15.78
C SER A 578 31.87 14.39 -16.62
N THR A 579 31.44 14.51 -17.88
CA THR A 579 30.93 15.78 -18.48
C THR A 579 30.37 15.70 -19.91
N GLU A 580 30.38 14.57 -20.62
CA GLU A 580 29.86 14.54 -22.00
C GLU A 580 28.75 13.49 -22.18
N CYS A 581 27.51 13.90 -21.90
CA CYS A 581 26.36 13.20 -22.48
C CYS A 581 26.34 13.50 -23.98
N GLY A 582 26.14 12.47 -24.82
CA GLY A 582 26.05 12.64 -26.28
C GLY A 582 25.01 13.69 -26.68
N SER A 583 25.10 14.22 -27.92
CA SER A 583 24.32 15.38 -28.40
C SER A 583 22.78 15.28 -28.27
N SER A 584 22.24 14.10 -27.97
CA SER A 584 20.82 13.82 -27.74
C SER A 584 20.41 13.67 -26.26
N LEU A 585 21.35 13.69 -25.30
CA LEU A 585 21.10 13.40 -23.89
C LEU A 585 21.42 14.59 -22.97
N PHE A 586 20.70 14.72 -21.87
CA PHE A 586 20.84 15.75 -20.85
C PHE A 586 21.63 15.24 -19.65
N ALA A 587 22.66 15.96 -19.24
CA ALA A 587 23.37 15.66 -18.00
C ALA A 587 22.53 16.13 -16.79
N HIS A 588 22.26 15.21 -15.86
CA HIS A 588 21.63 15.49 -14.58
C HIS A 588 22.38 14.73 -13.48
N GLN A 589 23.00 15.47 -12.55
CA GLN A 589 23.86 14.92 -11.51
C GLN A 589 24.98 14.02 -12.06
N ARG A 590 24.88 12.68 -11.90
CA ARG A 590 25.84 11.66 -12.37
C ARG A 590 25.29 10.75 -13.47
N SER A 591 24.14 11.12 -14.06
CA SER A 591 23.45 10.31 -15.07
C SER A 591 23.11 11.14 -16.31
N CYS A 592 23.07 10.47 -17.47
CA CYS A 592 22.58 11.07 -18.72
C CYS A 592 21.13 10.63 -18.94
N LEU A 593 20.20 11.60 -19.03
CA LEU A 593 18.77 11.37 -19.20
C LEU A 593 18.31 11.83 -20.59
N SER A 594 17.30 11.19 -21.18
CA SER A 594 16.70 11.64 -22.44
C SER A 594 15.80 12.88 -22.26
N TYR A 595 15.42 13.20 -21.03
CA TYR A 595 14.68 14.42 -20.65
C TYR A 595 15.07 14.87 -19.24
N CYS A 596 14.81 16.14 -18.89
CA CYS A 596 15.06 16.64 -17.54
C CYS A 596 13.91 16.31 -16.59
N PRO A 597 14.19 15.81 -15.37
CA PRO A 597 13.16 15.42 -14.41
C PRO A 597 12.39 16.66 -13.89
N PRO A 598 11.19 16.46 -13.28
CA PRO A 598 10.45 17.54 -12.63
C PRO A 598 11.34 18.33 -11.66
N ARG A 599 11.07 19.63 -11.52
CA ARG A 599 11.94 20.65 -10.89
C ARG A 599 13.20 21.02 -11.68
N TYR A 600 13.41 20.49 -12.89
CA TYR A 600 14.51 20.87 -13.76
C TYR A 600 14.04 21.10 -15.20
N TYR A 601 14.71 22.00 -15.92
CA TYR A 601 14.48 22.28 -17.35
C TYR A 601 15.77 22.12 -18.16
N SER A 602 15.63 21.95 -19.46
CA SER A 602 16.78 21.81 -20.36
C SER A 602 17.49 23.14 -20.59
N ARG A 603 18.81 23.17 -20.39
CA ARG A 603 19.66 24.33 -20.66
C ARG A 603 20.92 23.90 -21.40
N SER A 604 21.28 24.64 -22.44
CA SER A 604 22.58 24.48 -23.11
C SER A 604 23.66 25.20 -22.31
N ALA A 605 24.77 24.52 -21.98
CA ALA A 605 25.92 25.09 -21.27
C ALA A 605 27.20 25.03 -22.11
N GLY A 606 28.09 26.02 -21.90
CA GLY A 606 29.41 26.11 -22.54
C GLY A 606 29.47 27.07 -23.74
N ALA A 607 30.66 27.64 -23.99
CA ALA A 607 30.94 28.62 -25.04
C ALA A 607 30.65 28.12 -26.48
N ALA A 608 30.46 26.80 -26.66
CA ALA A 608 30.15 26.17 -27.94
C ALA A 608 28.69 25.65 -28.07
N ARG A 609 27.78 25.88 -27.10
CA ARG A 609 26.36 25.45 -27.12
C ARG A 609 26.07 23.95 -27.31
N THR A 610 27.06 23.07 -27.22
CA THR A 610 26.92 21.62 -27.51
C THR A 610 26.49 20.77 -26.32
N ALA A 611 26.73 21.18 -25.07
CA ALA A 611 26.38 20.40 -23.89
C ALA A 611 24.98 20.75 -23.37
N ARG A 612 24.10 19.75 -23.23
CA ARG A 612 22.75 19.92 -22.66
C ARG A 612 22.74 19.45 -21.20
N VAL A 613 22.35 20.32 -20.28
CA VAL A 613 22.30 20.05 -18.83
C VAL A 613 20.93 20.39 -18.28
N CYS A 614 20.52 19.68 -17.24
CA CYS A 614 19.30 19.99 -16.51
C CYS A 614 19.56 21.05 -15.45
N ALA A 615 18.98 22.24 -15.64
CA ALA A 615 19.04 23.36 -14.70
C ALA A 615 17.78 23.40 -13.84
N SER A 616 17.87 23.86 -12.58
CA SER A 616 16.73 23.88 -11.66
C SER A 616 15.67 24.91 -12.08
N CYS A 617 14.41 24.53 -11.90
CA CYS A 617 13.26 25.41 -12.01
C CYS A 617 13.18 26.42 -10.87
N HIS A 618 12.40 27.48 -11.06
CA HIS A 618 11.98 28.35 -9.96
C HIS A 618 11.23 27.51 -8.89
N PRO A 619 11.44 27.75 -7.57
CA PRO A 619 10.84 26.94 -6.51
C PRO A 619 9.30 26.88 -6.51
N SER A 620 8.65 27.91 -7.05
CA SER A 620 7.19 27.95 -7.22
C SER A 620 6.67 27.00 -8.32
N CYS A 621 7.53 26.53 -9.23
CA CYS A 621 7.15 25.65 -10.33
C CYS A 621 7.43 24.18 -10.01
N TYR A 622 6.52 23.29 -10.40
CA TYR A 622 6.76 21.83 -10.40
C TYR A 622 7.48 21.37 -11.68
N THR A 623 7.05 21.89 -12.83
CA THR A 623 7.81 21.81 -14.10
C THR A 623 7.94 23.21 -14.69
N CYS A 624 8.99 23.46 -15.47
CA CYS A 624 9.25 24.78 -16.04
C CYS A 624 9.98 24.70 -17.38
N GLN A 625 9.94 25.81 -18.14
CA GLN A 625 10.75 26.02 -19.36
C GLN A 625 11.93 26.96 -19.12
N GLY A 626 12.12 27.45 -17.88
CA GLY A 626 13.17 28.39 -17.51
C GLY A 626 13.27 28.55 -15.99
N ALA A 627 14.31 29.24 -15.56
CA ALA A 627 14.59 29.46 -14.14
C ALA A 627 13.68 30.52 -13.47
N ALA A 628 12.88 31.26 -14.24
CA ALA A 628 12.03 32.34 -13.73
C ALA A 628 10.66 31.86 -13.24
N ALA A 629 10.06 32.61 -12.31
CA ALA A 629 8.76 32.30 -11.69
C ALA A 629 7.57 32.30 -12.65
N ASN A 630 7.72 32.94 -13.81
CA ASN A 630 6.76 33.03 -14.91
C ASN A 630 7.12 32.09 -16.09
N ASN A 631 7.99 31.11 -15.86
CA ASN A 631 8.27 30.05 -16.83
C ASN A 631 7.74 28.70 -16.34
N CYS A 632 6.78 28.69 -15.42
CA CYS A 632 6.16 27.47 -14.95
C CYS A 632 5.33 26.82 -16.06
N THR A 633 5.35 25.48 -16.12
CA THR A 633 4.49 24.68 -16.99
C THR A 633 3.54 23.77 -16.21
N ALA A 634 3.81 23.56 -14.93
CA ALA A 634 2.91 22.93 -13.98
C ALA A 634 3.25 23.41 -12.57
N CYS A 635 2.24 23.51 -11.70
CA CYS A 635 2.41 23.90 -10.31
C CYS A 635 2.54 22.70 -9.37
N PRO A 636 3.20 22.86 -8.21
CA PRO A 636 3.21 21.87 -7.15
C PRO A 636 1.78 21.59 -6.67
N SER A 637 1.55 20.46 -5.99
CA SER A 637 0.24 19.91 -5.63
C SER A 637 -0.70 20.85 -4.84
N ALA A 638 -0.22 22.01 -4.38
CA ALA A 638 -0.97 23.03 -3.65
C ALA A 638 -1.08 24.39 -4.38
N GLY A 639 -0.55 24.52 -5.61
CA GLY A 639 -0.53 25.77 -6.38
C GLY A 639 -1.51 25.75 -7.55
N THR A 640 -2.08 26.91 -7.87
CA THR A 640 -2.91 27.10 -9.08
C THR A 640 -2.05 27.64 -10.21
N PHE A 641 -2.18 27.07 -11.41
CA PHE A 641 -1.45 27.49 -12.60
C PHE A 641 -2.19 28.60 -13.35
N ASP A 642 -1.53 29.74 -13.54
CA ASP A 642 -2.01 30.82 -14.40
C ASP A 642 -1.43 30.63 -15.81
N GLU A 643 -2.30 30.33 -16.77
CA GLU A 643 -1.93 30.05 -18.16
C GLU A 643 -1.42 31.29 -18.92
N PHE A 644 -1.87 32.50 -18.55
CA PHE A 644 -1.45 33.75 -19.20
C PHE A 644 -0.15 34.29 -18.62
N ALA A 645 0.02 34.18 -17.31
CA ALA A 645 1.24 34.62 -16.63
C ALA A 645 2.33 33.53 -16.60
N HIS A 646 2.03 32.30 -17.03
CA HIS A 646 2.89 31.12 -16.91
C HIS A 646 3.51 30.99 -15.50
N SER A 647 2.73 31.31 -14.49
CA SER A 647 3.17 31.41 -13.10
C SER A 647 2.30 30.56 -12.17
N CYS A 648 2.83 30.28 -10.99
CA CYS A 648 2.12 29.51 -9.96
C CYS A 648 1.80 30.40 -8.77
N SER A 649 0.52 30.53 -8.44
CA SER A 649 0.07 31.23 -7.24
C SER A 649 -0.13 30.25 -6.08
N SER A 650 0.41 30.58 -4.91
CA SER A 650 0.09 29.88 -3.65
C SER A 650 -1.31 30.27 -3.14
N PRO A 651 -1.97 29.43 -2.32
CA PRO A 651 -3.20 29.82 -1.64
C PRO A 651 -2.94 31.08 -0.78
N PRO A 652 -3.90 32.01 -0.64
CA PRO A 652 -3.69 33.19 0.20
C PRO A 652 -3.50 32.77 1.66
N GLY A 653 -2.27 32.86 2.15
CA GLY A 653 -1.95 32.61 3.55
C GLY A 653 -0.63 31.89 3.82
N LEU A 654 0.49 32.27 3.19
CA LEU A 654 1.85 32.07 3.71
C LEU A 654 2.84 32.91 2.87
N PRO A 655 3.67 33.80 3.46
CA PRO A 655 4.49 34.72 2.69
C PRO A 655 5.72 34.05 2.06
N SER A 656 6.03 34.46 0.83
CA SER A 656 7.19 34.09 0.04
C SER A 656 8.50 34.61 0.66
N LYS A 657 9.48 33.72 0.88
CA LYS A 657 10.86 34.13 1.19
C LYS A 657 11.62 34.36 -0.12
N GLU A 658 11.64 35.60 -0.60
CA GLU A 658 12.72 36.13 -1.42
C GLU A 658 13.00 37.58 -1.03
N GLY A 659 14.29 37.91 -0.89
CA GLY A 659 14.76 39.28 -0.73
C GLY A 659 15.45 39.56 0.61
N LEU A 660 16.75 39.29 0.69
CA LEU A 660 17.71 40.15 1.39
C LEU A 660 19.13 39.77 0.95
N GLN A 661 19.58 40.48 -0.09
CA GLN A 661 20.97 40.62 -0.46
C GLN A 661 21.48 41.91 0.19
N GLY A 662 22.63 41.86 0.86
CA GLY A 662 23.28 43.05 1.40
C GLY A 662 24.11 42.78 2.65
N ASP A 663 25.37 42.43 2.42
CA ASP A 663 26.57 42.84 3.17
C ASP A 663 26.44 43.22 4.65
N LEU A 664 27.14 42.49 5.52
CA LEU A 664 28.19 43.04 6.40
C LEU A 664 28.85 41.95 7.25
N LEU A 665 30.15 42.17 7.49
CA LEU A 665 31.14 41.32 8.12
C LEU A 665 30.76 40.72 9.49
N PRO A 666 31.46 39.63 9.90
CA PRO A 666 31.16 38.87 11.11
C PRO A 666 31.74 39.54 12.36
N VAL A 667 30.90 39.75 13.37
CA VAL A 667 31.34 39.99 14.75
C VAL A 667 31.32 38.65 15.49
N LEU A 668 32.51 38.07 15.61
CA LEU A 668 32.81 37.00 16.57
C LEU A 668 32.82 37.59 17.99
N ILE A 669 32.02 37.04 18.90
CA ILE A 669 32.30 37.07 20.33
C ILE A 669 32.42 35.62 20.80
N ALA A 670 33.66 35.15 20.83
CA ALA A 670 34.05 33.95 21.56
C ALA A 670 34.18 34.29 23.05
N MET A 671 33.65 33.41 23.89
CA MET A 671 33.82 33.46 25.35
C MET A 671 35.27 33.18 25.75
N SER A 672 35.79 34.10 26.56
CA SER A 672 36.66 33.89 27.72
C SER A 672 37.92 33.01 27.56
N SER A 673 39.03 33.69 27.33
CA SER A 673 40.24 33.77 28.19
C SER A 673 40.79 32.51 28.86
N CYS A 674 41.99 32.11 28.42
CA CYS A 674 43.24 31.95 29.18
C CYS A 674 44.19 31.06 28.35
N SER A 675 45.49 31.28 28.16
CA SER A 675 46.45 32.33 28.45
C SER A 675 47.74 31.99 27.69
N PHE A 676 48.45 33.02 27.26
CA PHE A 676 49.91 33.14 27.15
C PHE A 676 50.74 32.41 26.05
N CYS A 677 51.36 33.30 25.26
CA CYS A 677 52.75 33.35 24.77
C CYS A 677 53.16 32.64 23.46
N GLN A 678 53.49 33.53 22.49
CA GLN A 678 54.74 33.64 21.71
C GLN A 678 55.24 32.41 20.93
N SER A 679 55.75 32.48 19.71
CA SER A 679 56.00 33.52 18.70
C SER A 679 56.79 32.86 17.58
N GLY A 680 56.48 33.17 16.31
CA GLY A 680 57.37 33.02 15.13
C GLY A 680 57.75 31.60 14.72
N GLY A 681 57.91 31.26 13.45
CA GLY A 681 57.84 32.01 12.21
C GLY A 681 58.52 31.18 11.12
N ASN A 682 57.98 31.31 9.90
CA ASN A 682 58.61 31.10 8.59
C ASN A 682 59.06 29.68 8.18
N GLU A 683 58.31 29.14 7.19
CA GLU A 683 58.72 28.79 5.81
C GLU A 683 59.97 27.89 5.55
N PRO A 684 60.20 27.37 4.33
CA PRO A 684 59.29 26.71 3.37
C PRO A 684 59.93 25.46 2.67
N LYS A 685 59.09 24.49 2.23
CA LYS A 685 59.21 23.69 0.96
C LYS A 685 60.55 22.91 0.64
N PRO A 686 60.66 22.15 -0.48
CA PRO A 686 60.05 20.85 -0.79
C PRO A 686 61.09 19.81 -1.33
N LEU A 687 60.60 18.76 -2.03
CA LEU A 687 61.28 17.91 -3.05
C LEU A 687 61.89 16.60 -2.53
N LEU A 688 61.36 15.42 -2.89
CA LEU A 688 61.53 14.62 -4.13
C LEU A 688 62.08 13.27 -3.63
N GLY A 689 61.72 12.09 -4.12
CA GLY A 689 60.93 11.66 -5.26
C GLY A 689 61.08 10.14 -5.35
N GLU A 690 60.17 9.51 -6.10
CA GLU A 690 60.42 8.37 -7.00
C GLU A 690 60.86 7.02 -6.35
N ASP A 691 60.42 5.84 -6.77
CA ASP A 691 59.76 5.44 -8.01
C ASP A 691 59.31 3.97 -7.90
N SER A 692 58.20 3.63 -8.57
CA SER A 692 58.03 2.44 -9.45
C SER A 692 58.17 1.01 -8.84
N LEU A 693 57.54 -0.09 -9.27
CA LEU A 693 56.75 -0.48 -10.44
C LEU A 693 56.11 -1.87 -10.13
N ASP A 694 54.98 -2.11 -10.79
CA ASP A 694 54.60 -3.37 -11.45
C ASP A 694 53.74 -4.51 -10.83
N LEU A 695 52.68 -4.73 -11.62
CA LEU A 695 52.03 -5.96 -12.11
C LEU A 695 51.19 -6.87 -11.19
N GLN A 696 49.88 -6.70 -11.42
CA GLN A 696 48.93 -7.69 -11.95
C GLN A 696 48.36 -8.82 -11.07
N CYS A 697 47.02 -8.77 -11.06
CA CYS A 697 46.06 -9.87 -11.32
C CYS A 697 45.46 -10.66 -10.15
N ARG A 698 44.16 -10.35 -9.96
CA ARG A 698 43.01 -11.26 -9.74
C ARG A 698 43.10 -12.23 -8.55
N ALA A 699 42.23 -12.03 -7.57
CA ALA A 699 40.93 -12.72 -7.53
C ALA A 699 40.20 -12.49 -6.20
N ARG A 700 38.88 -12.26 -6.32
CA ARG A 700 37.79 -12.72 -5.46
C ARG A 700 37.90 -12.54 -3.94
N GLY A 701 37.04 -11.64 -3.48
CA GLY A 701 36.00 -12.04 -2.53
C GLY A 701 36.40 -11.95 -1.07
N THR A 702 35.93 -10.91 -0.39
CA THR A 702 35.72 -11.00 1.05
C THR A 702 34.51 -10.18 1.45
N LEU A 703 33.52 -10.94 1.91
CA LEU A 703 32.41 -10.56 2.76
C LEU A 703 33.01 -10.36 4.17
N VAL A 704 32.91 -9.16 4.75
CA VAL A 704 33.16 -8.94 6.19
C VAL A 704 32.10 -7.99 6.76
N LEU A 705 31.23 -8.60 7.58
CA LEU A 705 30.77 -8.15 8.90
C LEU A 705 30.39 -6.67 9.09
N GLY A 706 29.09 -6.40 8.94
CA GLY A 706 28.14 -6.21 10.04
C GLY A 706 28.56 -5.53 11.35
N TYR A 707 27.71 -4.56 11.73
CA TYR A 707 27.39 -4.09 13.10
C TYR A 707 28.49 -3.28 13.80
N GLN A 708 28.24 -2.16 14.47
CA GLN A 708 27.15 -1.63 15.32
C GLN A 708 27.55 -0.14 15.52
N GLN A 709 26.77 0.84 15.95
CA GLN A 709 25.37 1.04 16.28
C GLN A 709 25.28 2.52 16.71
N SER A 710 24.06 3.04 16.60
CA SER A 710 23.48 4.06 17.48
C SER A 710 23.94 5.51 17.33
N LEU A 711 23.06 6.41 16.87
CA LEU A 711 21.82 6.93 17.48
C LEU A 711 22.14 8.25 18.20
N VAL A 712 21.17 9.17 18.13
CA VAL A 712 20.99 10.33 19.02
C VAL A 712 21.85 11.53 18.64
N LEU A 713 21.35 12.76 18.50
CA LEU A 713 20.03 13.39 18.41
C LEU A 713 20.37 14.89 18.45
N LYS A 714 19.43 15.73 18.00
CA LYS A 714 19.14 17.07 18.58
C LYS A 714 20.20 18.17 18.26
N GLN A 715 19.87 19.47 18.20
CA GLN A 715 18.78 20.23 18.81
C GLN A 715 18.74 21.68 18.29
N GLY A 716 17.67 22.40 18.70
CA GLY A 716 17.58 23.86 18.75
C GLY A 716 16.11 24.35 18.82
N THR A 717 15.21 23.93 19.75
CA THR A 717 15.03 24.28 21.21
C THR A 717 14.64 25.77 21.43
N LEU A 718 13.75 26.25 22.32
CA LEU A 718 13.23 25.91 23.67
C LEU A 718 11.74 26.37 23.80
N ILE A 719 10.77 25.61 24.34
CA ILE A 719 10.41 25.26 25.74
C ILE A 719 9.76 26.41 26.56
N ALA A 720 8.47 26.22 26.91
CA ALA A 720 7.97 26.16 28.29
C ALA A 720 6.56 25.55 28.28
N GLY A 721 6.35 24.49 29.07
CA GLY A 721 5.03 23.91 29.34
C GLY A 721 4.61 24.15 30.79
N LEU A 722 3.33 23.95 31.08
CA LEU A 722 2.80 23.22 32.25
C LEU A 722 1.27 23.31 32.34
N GLN A 723 0.71 22.21 32.85
CA GLN A 723 -0.53 22.02 33.62
C GLN A 723 -1.90 21.86 32.93
N GLU A 724 -2.44 20.65 33.16
CA GLU A 724 -3.69 20.34 33.87
C GLU A 724 -4.87 21.32 33.80
N GLY A 725 -6.08 20.78 33.63
CA GLY A 725 -7.25 21.33 34.30
C GLY A 725 -8.51 21.43 33.46
N ALA A 726 -9.49 20.62 33.84
CA ALA A 726 -10.84 20.59 33.31
C ALA A 726 -11.63 21.91 33.47
N CYS A 727 -12.60 22.07 32.57
CA CYS A 727 -13.97 22.55 32.80
C CYS A 727 -14.30 23.62 33.87
N ARG A 728 -14.98 24.65 33.34
CA ARG A 728 -16.21 25.32 33.84
C ARG A 728 -16.13 26.55 34.77
N LEU A 729 -16.91 27.54 34.33
CA LEU A 729 -17.89 28.39 35.04
C LEU A 729 -17.61 29.90 35.21
N CYS A 730 -18.69 30.65 34.91
CA CYS A 730 -19.02 32.05 35.19
C CYS A 730 -18.21 33.12 34.41
N GLY A 731 -18.81 34.11 33.76
CA GLY A 731 -20.14 34.70 33.86
C GLY A 731 -19.99 36.24 33.92
N MET A 732 -20.96 36.96 33.33
CA MET A 732 -21.14 38.43 33.31
C MET A 732 -20.27 39.23 32.30
N GLN A 733 -20.73 40.30 31.65
CA GLN A 733 -22.02 40.99 31.49
C GLN A 733 -21.80 42.11 30.44
N GLY A 734 -22.89 42.56 29.81
CA GLY A 734 -23.01 43.92 29.25
C GLY A 734 -22.95 43.99 27.71
N LEU A 735 -24.07 44.07 26.96
CA LEU A 735 -25.13 45.10 26.87
C LEU A 735 -25.04 45.84 25.52
N ARG A 736 -26.04 45.59 24.65
CA ARG A 736 -26.86 46.54 23.84
C ARG A 736 -27.49 45.77 22.67
N GLN A 737 -28.76 45.33 22.78
CA GLN A 737 -29.99 46.02 22.34
C GLN A 737 -29.94 46.55 20.88
N HIS A 738 -30.59 45.88 19.92
CA HIS A 738 -31.98 46.17 19.50
C HIS A 738 -32.48 45.29 18.33
N ASN A 739 -33.74 44.85 18.50
CA ASN A 739 -34.85 44.53 17.57
C ASN A 739 -34.86 43.33 16.59
N PRO A 740 -35.99 42.58 16.55
CA PRO A 740 -36.26 41.46 15.63
C PRO A 740 -37.13 41.87 14.42
N GLY A 741 -37.03 41.14 13.31
CA GLY A 741 -37.91 41.28 12.16
C GLY A 741 -37.70 40.13 11.14
N GLN A 742 -38.80 39.49 10.78
CA GLN A 742 -38.97 38.25 9.98
C GLN A 742 -38.83 38.49 8.44
N PRO A 743 -39.02 37.50 7.52
CA PRO A 743 -38.19 37.21 6.32
C PRO A 743 -38.88 37.57 4.96
N PRO A 744 -38.64 36.88 3.80
CA PRO A 744 -37.49 36.87 2.87
C PRO A 744 -37.84 37.30 1.40
N LEU A 745 -36.85 37.17 0.48
CA LEU A 745 -36.86 37.07 -1.01
C LEU A 745 -36.44 38.30 -1.84
N PRO A 746 -35.82 38.13 -3.03
CA PRO A 746 -35.36 36.90 -3.72
C PRO A 746 -33.87 36.59 -3.56
#